data_AF-A0A1Q7Y7F3-F1
#
_entry.id   AF-A0A1Q7Y7F3-F1
#
_cell.length_a   1.000
_cell.length_b   1.000
_cell.length_c   1.000
_cell.angle_alpha   90.00
_cell.angle_beta   90.00
_cell.angle_gamma   90.00
#
_symmetry.space_group_name_H-M   'P 1'
#
loop_
_entity.id
_entity.type
_entity.pdbx_description
1 polymer ?
#
loop_
_entity_poly.entity_id
_entity_poly.type
_entity_poly.pdbx_seq_one_letter_code
_entity_poly.pdbx_strand_id
1 'polypeptide(L)'
;MAKPFMYAIIAAGVAVCGYSIFHLPVAQLDVLFLLLAGATVAVTSRIAVRMPGVNGRITLSETFIFLTMLLYGGEAAILLAAADGLCSSLLISRKPVTLAYNAALLAFSTFLTITVLRFFFGPVVNISHSDLSANFILAVCVMGFVQYISNSVLAAVAQAWKTDQSVLQVYRKYCAWSSITYFAGASVAIITAKLIGLVGFYALIATAPVIAIIYLTYRTYLTNIEVMAAAAKSEAEASARTEAAAQQAEQARHHVEELNHYIAEQERIREQFTQVEKMSALGELASGVAHDFNNTLAGILGRAQLLLNESDPQKIESGLRIIIKTAKDGAKTIRRIQDFARQRRDHDFQPVSVDQLLLDVSEITRPRWKDHAEAANVHISLELQLLSGALVMGDESELREVLVNMVFNAVDAMPKGGKLTLSATKVKDSVEVCVTDTGTGMNDDVRLRVFDPFFTTKGKTGMGLGLAVSYGIIRRHEGAVEVESDKGSGTTFRIKLPVAIGAAKRQSTGELVIPVVQPAQTNQTRILVVDDEDYVRELLRDILEGEGYEVVLADAGHSALSLFNRHRFDAVFTDVGLPGMSGWELARAIRERNRQMPLAVITGWGEAVGSSMQREAGIDWVVAKPFTVEQIVNMAREVSVKREGAKNAVASFVAA
;
A
#
# COMPACT_ATOMS: atom_id res chain seq x y z
N MET A 1 -60.41 -1.17 3.22
CA MET A 1 -61.63 -1.37 4.04
C MET A 1 -61.89 -0.26 5.09
N ALA A 2 -60.90 0.53 5.53
CA ALA A 2 -61.11 1.52 6.61
C ALA A 2 -62.13 2.64 6.31
N LYS A 3 -62.10 3.24 5.11
CA LYS A 3 -63.02 4.34 4.74
C LYS A 3 -64.51 3.95 4.74
N PRO A 4 -64.95 2.86 4.08
CA PRO A 4 -66.37 2.48 4.08
C PRO A 4 -66.89 2.16 5.49
N PHE A 5 -66.06 1.57 6.35
CA PHE A 5 -66.37 1.38 7.77
C PHE A 5 -66.63 2.69 8.50
N MET A 6 -65.70 3.64 8.35
CA MET A 6 -65.80 4.93 9.01
C MET A 6 -67.07 5.65 8.57
N TYR A 7 -67.43 5.60 7.28
CA TYR A 7 -68.68 6.18 6.79
C TYR A 7 -69.93 5.45 7.31
N ALA A 8 -69.90 4.12 7.46
CA ALA A 8 -71.02 3.38 8.06
C ALA A 8 -71.24 3.78 9.53
N ILE A 9 -70.16 3.91 10.31
CA ILE A 9 -70.25 4.39 11.70
C ILE A 9 -70.71 5.85 11.75
N ILE A 10 -70.24 6.71 10.85
CA ILE A 10 -70.71 8.10 10.74
C ILE A 10 -72.22 8.14 10.48
N ALA A 11 -72.71 7.37 9.51
CA ALA A 11 -74.14 7.31 9.19
C ALA A 11 -74.97 6.82 10.39
N ALA A 12 -74.52 5.76 11.08
CA ALA A 12 -75.18 5.25 12.28
C ALA A 12 -75.20 6.28 13.42
N GLY A 13 -74.08 6.95 13.69
CA GLY A 13 -74.00 7.98 14.74
C GLY A 13 -74.85 9.21 14.43
N VAL A 14 -74.92 9.65 13.17
CA VAL A 14 -75.82 10.74 12.75
C VAL A 14 -77.29 10.36 12.92
N ALA A 15 -77.67 9.14 12.53
CA ALA A 15 -79.04 8.65 12.71
C ALA A 15 -79.42 8.59 14.20
N VAL A 16 -78.51 8.10 15.05
CA VAL A 16 -78.67 8.06 16.50
C VAL A 16 -78.80 9.47 17.09
N CYS A 17 -77.94 10.41 16.71
CA CYS A 17 -78.05 11.80 17.17
C CYS A 17 -79.38 12.44 16.74
N GLY A 18 -79.81 12.19 15.49
CA GLY A 18 -81.10 12.65 14.99
C GLY A 18 -82.26 12.09 15.83
N TYR A 19 -82.27 10.77 16.07
CA TYR A 19 -83.26 10.13 16.93
C TYR A 19 -83.30 10.75 18.33
N SER A 20 -82.13 10.94 18.95
CA SER A 20 -82.03 11.53 20.30
C SER A 20 -82.48 12.99 20.35
N ILE A 21 -82.25 13.80 19.29
CA ILE A 21 -82.78 15.18 19.21
C ILE A 21 -84.32 15.18 19.23
N PHE A 22 -84.96 14.28 18.47
CA PHE A 22 -86.42 14.21 18.42
C PHE A 22 -87.06 13.71 19.72
N HIS A 23 -86.35 12.89 20.50
CA HIS A 23 -86.86 12.29 21.74
C HIS A 23 -86.30 12.95 23.00
N LEU A 24 -85.58 14.07 22.86
CA LEU A 24 -84.98 14.76 24.00
C LEU A 24 -86.09 15.44 24.83
N PRO A 25 -86.23 15.13 26.13
CA PRO A 25 -87.16 15.83 27.00
C PRO A 25 -86.61 17.22 27.33
N VAL A 26 -86.75 18.19 26.42
CA VAL A 26 -86.18 19.54 26.54
C VAL A 26 -86.61 20.24 27.84
N ALA A 27 -87.82 19.95 28.33
CA ALA A 27 -88.34 20.48 29.59
C ALA A 27 -87.56 20.04 30.84
N GLN A 28 -86.76 18.96 30.77
CA GLN A 28 -85.95 18.43 31.88
C GLN A 28 -84.50 18.94 31.86
N LEU A 29 -84.11 19.72 30.84
CA LEU A 29 -82.77 20.26 30.73
C LEU A 29 -82.70 21.60 31.46
N ASP A 30 -82.02 21.59 32.60
CA ASP A 30 -81.82 22.78 33.45
C ASP A 30 -80.45 23.44 33.22
N VAL A 31 -80.20 24.55 33.91
CA VAL A 31 -78.88 25.25 33.88
C VAL A 31 -77.76 24.31 34.30
N LEU A 32 -78.07 23.33 35.14
CA LEU A 32 -77.13 22.35 35.66
C LEU A 32 -76.66 21.37 34.58
N PHE A 33 -77.54 20.96 33.66
CA PHE A 33 -77.16 20.23 32.45
C PHE A 33 -76.19 21.04 31.59
N LEU A 34 -76.44 22.34 31.39
CA LEU A 34 -75.53 23.20 30.61
C LEU A 34 -74.16 23.35 31.27
N LEU A 35 -74.11 23.45 32.60
CA LEU A 35 -72.85 23.46 33.37
C LEU A 35 -72.10 22.13 33.25
N LEU A 36 -72.82 21.00 33.35
CA LEU A 36 -72.26 19.67 33.18
C LEU A 36 -71.71 19.44 31.77
N ALA A 37 -72.47 19.86 30.75
CA ALA A 37 -72.06 19.78 29.35
C ALA A 37 -70.85 20.68 29.06
N GLY A 38 -70.86 21.92 29.58
CA GLY A 38 -69.75 22.85 29.48
C GLY A 38 -68.50 22.33 30.20
N ALA A 39 -68.64 21.77 31.40
CA ALA A 39 -67.55 21.14 32.13
C ALA A 39 -66.99 19.93 31.38
N THR A 40 -67.85 19.09 30.80
CA THR A 40 -67.43 17.93 30.00
C THR A 40 -66.53 18.39 28.85
N VAL A 41 -66.99 19.34 28.03
CA VAL A 41 -66.24 19.87 26.88
C VAL A 41 -64.95 20.60 27.31
N ALA A 42 -65.00 21.38 28.39
CA ALA A 42 -63.85 22.11 28.90
C ALA A 42 -62.78 21.17 29.48
N VAL A 43 -63.20 20.16 30.24
CA VAL A 43 -62.31 19.16 30.85
C VAL A 43 -61.71 18.26 29.78
N THR A 44 -62.48 17.80 28.81
CA THR A 44 -61.96 16.95 27.72
C THR A 44 -60.97 17.67 26.83
N SER A 45 -61.10 18.99 26.71
CA SER A 45 -60.11 19.77 25.97
C SER A 45 -58.72 19.80 26.61
N ARG A 46 -58.63 19.56 27.94
CA ARG A 46 -57.40 19.69 28.73
C ARG A 46 -56.88 18.36 29.28
N ILE A 47 -57.75 17.39 29.50
CA ILE A 47 -57.46 16.11 30.17
C ILE A 47 -57.65 14.97 29.17
N ALA A 48 -56.69 14.82 28.27
CA ALA A 48 -56.67 13.74 27.28
C ALA A 48 -55.28 13.13 27.22
N VAL A 49 -55.17 11.82 27.42
CA VAL A 49 -53.88 11.13 27.38
C VAL A 49 -53.66 10.51 26.01
N ARG A 50 -52.48 10.71 25.43
CA ARG A 50 -52.14 10.19 24.11
C ARG A 50 -51.96 8.68 24.19
N MET A 51 -52.54 7.95 23.24
CA MET A 51 -52.29 6.52 23.08
C MET A 51 -50.86 6.32 22.53
N PRO A 52 -50.01 5.50 23.17
CA PRO A 52 -48.68 5.21 22.65
C PRO A 52 -48.79 4.53 21.28
N GLY A 53 -48.08 5.06 20.26
CA GLY A 53 -48.00 4.46 18.93
C GLY A 53 -49.20 4.66 17.99
N VAL A 54 -50.25 5.39 18.41
CA VAL A 54 -51.42 5.72 17.57
C VAL A 54 -51.77 7.21 17.74
N ASN A 55 -52.23 7.87 16.67
CA ASN A 55 -52.79 9.23 16.75
C ASN A 55 -54.20 9.22 17.34
N GLY A 56 -54.35 8.69 18.56
CA GLY A 56 -55.57 8.69 19.35
C GLY A 56 -55.31 9.27 20.74
N ARG A 57 -56.32 9.87 21.36
CA ARG A 57 -56.28 10.22 22.78
C ARG A 57 -57.43 9.54 23.51
N ILE A 58 -57.17 9.11 24.73
CA ILE A 58 -58.17 8.63 25.69
C ILE A 58 -58.56 9.84 26.53
N THR A 59 -59.82 10.21 26.45
CA THR A 59 -60.44 11.23 27.32
C THR A 59 -60.94 10.54 28.60
N LEU A 60 -61.23 11.34 29.63
CA LEU A 60 -61.91 10.88 30.86
C LEU A 60 -63.37 11.39 30.92
N SER A 61 -63.93 11.74 29.76
CA SER A 61 -65.31 12.22 29.62
C SER A 61 -66.34 11.19 29.99
N GLU A 62 -65.97 9.90 30.01
CA GLU A 62 -66.89 8.81 30.26
C GLU A 62 -67.64 9.00 31.58
N THR A 63 -66.97 9.48 32.62
CA THR A 63 -67.58 9.78 33.92
C THR A 63 -68.73 10.79 33.78
N PHE A 64 -68.55 11.85 32.98
CA PHE A 64 -69.56 12.87 32.77
C PHE A 64 -70.67 12.42 31.82
N ILE A 65 -70.35 11.60 30.82
CA ILE A 65 -71.33 10.98 29.92
C ILE A 65 -72.24 10.03 30.70
N PHE A 66 -71.66 9.16 31.55
CA PHE A 66 -72.42 8.30 32.45
C PHE A 66 -73.26 9.08 33.45
N LEU A 67 -72.70 10.16 34.03
CA LEU A 67 -73.44 11.01 34.96
C LEU A 67 -74.64 11.68 34.27
N THR A 68 -74.45 12.16 33.05
CA THR A 68 -75.53 12.74 32.23
C THR A 68 -76.59 11.70 31.92
N MET A 69 -76.18 10.46 31.61
CA MET A 69 -77.07 9.34 31.32
C MET A 69 -77.98 9.00 32.52
N LEU A 70 -77.42 9.07 33.73
CA LEU A 70 -78.09 8.75 34.99
C LEU A 70 -79.00 9.87 35.51
N LEU A 71 -78.70 11.14 35.18
CA LEU A 71 -79.44 12.30 35.67
C LEU A 71 -80.47 12.85 34.66
N TYR A 72 -80.08 12.96 33.40
CA TYR A 72 -80.87 13.60 32.34
C TYR A 72 -81.35 12.62 31.27
N GLY A 73 -81.03 11.33 31.45
CA GLY A 73 -81.46 10.25 30.58
C GLY A 73 -80.55 10.02 29.37
N GLY A 74 -80.88 8.97 28.63
CA GLY A 74 -80.05 8.46 27.54
C GLY A 74 -79.86 9.45 26.40
N GLU A 75 -80.91 10.18 26.02
CA GLU A 75 -80.85 11.03 24.82
C GLU A 75 -79.94 12.24 25.03
N ALA A 76 -79.96 12.83 26.23
CA ALA A 76 -79.04 13.89 26.61
C ALA A 76 -77.58 13.40 26.62
N ALA A 77 -77.33 12.17 27.10
CA ALA A 77 -76.00 11.58 27.14
C ALA A 77 -75.43 11.27 25.75
N ILE A 78 -76.27 10.82 24.81
CA ILE A 78 -75.86 10.55 23.41
C ILE A 78 -75.39 11.85 22.75
N LEU A 79 -76.16 12.93 22.90
CA LEU A 79 -75.80 14.24 22.32
C LEU A 79 -74.55 14.81 22.96
N LEU A 80 -74.40 14.67 24.28
CA LEU A 80 -73.18 15.07 24.97
C LEU A 80 -71.96 14.26 24.52
N ALA A 81 -72.11 12.93 24.33
CA ALA A 81 -71.04 12.08 23.83
C ALA A 81 -70.64 12.45 22.39
N ALA A 82 -71.60 12.81 21.54
CA ALA A 82 -71.33 13.29 20.18
C ALA A 82 -70.56 14.62 20.20
N ALA A 83 -71.00 15.57 21.02
CA ALA A 83 -70.34 16.86 21.18
C ALA A 83 -68.92 16.70 21.73
N ASP A 84 -68.75 15.85 22.74
CA ASP A 84 -67.45 15.54 23.31
C ASP A 84 -66.49 14.90 22.29
N GLY A 85 -66.98 13.93 21.51
CA GLY A 85 -66.19 13.30 20.45
C GLY A 85 -65.75 14.28 19.37
N LEU A 86 -66.56 15.28 19.06
CA LEU A 86 -66.21 16.35 18.12
C LEU A 86 -65.14 17.29 18.71
N CYS A 87 -65.35 17.77 19.94
CA CYS A 87 -64.45 18.70 20.63
C CYS A 87 -63.08 18.09 20.93
N SER A 88 -63.04 16.85 21.44
CA SER A 88 -61.80 16.13 21.70
C SER A 88 -61.00 15.88 20.42
N SER A 89 -61.69 15.61 19.30
CA SER A 89 -61.06 15.37 18.00
C SER A 89 -60.48 16.62 17.35
N LEU A 90 -61.11 17.79 17.55
CA LEU A 90 -60.63 19.08 17.05
C LEU A 90 -59.22 19.44 17.54
N LEU A 91 -58.81 18.90 18.70
CA LEU A 91 -57.48 19.10 19.27
C LEU A 91 -56.39 18.22 18.65
N ILE A 92 -56.78 17.21 17.87
CA ILE A 92 -55.88 16.15 17.39
C ILE A 92 -55.79 16.17 15.86
N SER A 93 -56.90 16.45 15.18
CA SER A 93 -56.99 16.40 13.72
C SER A 93 -57.94 17.46 13.21
N ARG A 94 -57.63 18.04 12.04
CA ARG A 94 -58.54 18.93 11.29
C ARG A 94 -59.26 18.20 10.14
N LYS A 95 -59.08 16.88 10.01
CA LYS A 95 -59.67 16.11 8.90
C LYS A 95 -61.15 15.85 9.16
N PRO A 96 -62.09 16.37 8.33
CA PRO A 96 -63.52 16.34 8.63
C PRO A 96 -64.07 14.92 8.85
N VAL A 97 -63.58 13.95 8.08
CA VAL A 97 -63.98 12.53 8.22
C VAL A 97 -63.53 11.93 9.56
N THR A 98 -62.38 12.34 10.09
CA THR A 98 -61.90 11.85 11.41
C THR A 98 -62.69 12.47 12.55
N LEU A 99 -63.01 13.76 12.45
CA LEU A 99 -63.89 14.44 13.42
C LEU A 99 -65.27 13.79 13.46
N ALA A 100 -65.90 13.66 12.30
CA ALA A 100 -67.23 13.06 12.19
C ALA A 100 -67.25 11.61 12.69
N TYR A 101 -66.22 10.83 12.37
CA TYR A 101 -66.11 9.44 12.82
C TYR A 101 -66.01 9.32 14.34
N ASN A 102 -65.14 10.08 15.00
CA ASN A 102 -64.97 10.00 16.45
C ASN A 102 -66.22 10.48 17.21
N ALA A 103 -66.88 11.54 16.73
CA ALA A 103 -68.16 12.00 17.26
C ALA A 103 -69.24 10.92 17.13
N ALA A 104 -69.36 10.32 15.93
CA ALA A 104 -70.33 9.27 15.65
C ALA A 104 -70.06 7.98 16.43
N LEU A 105 -68.78 7.62 16.61
CA LEU A 105 -68.33 6.47 17.39
C LEU A 105 -68.78 6.56 18.85
N LEU A 106 -68.55 7.71 19.48
CA LEU A 106 -68.96 7.96 20.87
C LEU A 106 -70.48 8.02 21.01
N ALA A 107 -71.19 8.67 20.09
CA ALA A 107 -72.64 8.70 20.08
C ALA A 107 -73.24 7.28 19.95
N PHE A 108 -72.74 6.50 18.99
CA PHE A 108 -73.24 5.15 18.70
C PHE A 108 -72.93 4.15 19.83
N SER A 109 -71.71 4.18 20.39
CA SER A 109 -71.37 3.33 21.55
C SER A 109 -72.22 3.68 22.78
N THR A 110 -72.45 4.97 23.04
CA THR A 110 -73.32 5.43 24.13
C THR A 110 -74.77 5.00 23.93
N PHE A 111 -75.28 5.07 22.70
CA PHE A 111 -76.61 4.56 22.35
C PHE A 111 -76.75 3.06 22.58
N LEU A 112 -75.73 2.26 22.22
CA LEU A 112 -75.73 0.82 22.47
C LEU A 112 -75.77 0.53 23.98
N THR A 113 -74.98 1.25 24.78
CA THR A 113 -75.00 1.17 26.25
C THR A 113 -76.39 1.47 26.82
N ILE A 114 -77.02 2.57 26.39
CA ILE A 114 -78.37 2.95 26.83
C ILE A 114 -79.40 1.89 26.43
N THR A 115 -79.31 1.37 25.22
CA THR A 115 -80.24 0.35 24.71
C THR A 115 -80.17 -0.91 25.56
N VAL A 116 -78.95 -1.38 25.88
CA VAL A 116 -78.75 -2.54 26.75
C VAL A 116 -79.26 -2.27 28.16
N LEU A 117 -78.97 -1.10 28.73
CA LEU A 117 -79.47 -0.73 30.06
C LEU A 117 -81.00 -0.66 30.11
N ARG A 118 -81.64 -0.07 29.08
CA ARG A 118 -83.10 -0.02 28.97
C ARG A 118 -83.74 -1.40 28.90
N PHE A 119 -83.12 -2.30 28.16
CA PHE A 119 -83.61 -3.66 27.98
C PHE A 119 -83.60 -4.46 29.30
N PHE A 120 -82.52 -4.36 30.09
CA PHE A 120 -82.38 -5.15 31.31
C PHE A 120 -82.90 -4.47 32.58
N PHE A 121 -82.87 -3.14 32.67
CA PHE A 121 -83.13 -2.38 33.90
C PHE A 121 -84.22 -1.31 33.77
N GLY A 122 -84.83 -1.15 32.59
CA GLY A 122 -85.83 -0.13 32.34
C GLY A 122 -85.25 1.29 32.18
N PRO A 123 -86.03 2.36 32.42
CA PRO A 123 -85.57 3.73 32.21
C PRO A 123 -84.28 4.04 32.97
N VAL A 124 -83.23 4.45 32.26
CA VAL A 124 -81.87 4.60 32.82
C VAL A 124 -81.80 5.60 33.99
N VAL A 125 -82.66 6.62 33.98
CA VAL A 125 -82.77 7.60 35.08
C VAL A 125 -83.20 6.94 36.39
N ASN A 126 -83.98 5.86 36.35
CA ASN A 126 -84.44 5.18 37.56
C ASN A 126 -83.30 4.45 38.29
N ILE A 127 -82.20 4.15 37.60
CA ILE A 127 -81.05 3.45 38.18
C ILE A 127 -80.42 4.31 39.29
N SER A 128 -80.28 5.62 39.09
CA SER A 128 -79.70 6.51 40.11
C SER A 128 -80.61 6.69 41.33
N HIS A 129 -81.93 6.53 41.16
CA HIS A 129 -82.91 6.63 42.24
C HIS A 129 -83.16 5.30 42.98
N SER A 130 -82.83 4.14 42.39
CA SER A 130 -83.03 2.82 42.99
C SER A 130 -82.16 2.55 44.23
N ASP A 131 -82.65 1.79 45.20
CA ASP A 131 -81.86 1.39 46.38
C ASP A 131 -80.61 0.58 45.99
N LEU A 132 -79.59 0.58 46.88
CA LEU A 132 -78.36 -0.21 46.75
C LEU A 132 -78.66 -1.72 46.76
N SER A 133 -79.12 -2.24 45.62
CA SER A 133 -79.50 -3.62 45.38
C SER A 133 -78.51 -4.34 44.46
N ALA A 134 -78.59 -5.67 44.37
CA ALA A 134 -77.78 -6.44 43.43
C ALA A 134 -78.01 -6.00 41.96
N ASN A 135 -79.26 -5.67 41.61
CA ASN A 135 -79.61 -5.17 40.28
C ASN A 135 -78.98 -3.80 39.98
N PHE A 136 -78.86 -2.94 41.00
CA PHE A 136 -78.18 -1.65 40.88
C PHE A 136 -76.69 -1.82 40.58
N ILE A 137 -75.99 -2.67 41.33
CA ILE A 137 -74.56 -2.96 41.10
C ILE A 137 -74.37 -3.57 39.71
N LEU A 138 -75.25 -4.49 39.32
CA LEU A 138 -75.22 -5.12 38.00
C LEU A 138 -75.40 -4.07 36.88
N ALA A 139 -76.32 -3.11 37.05
CA ALA A 139 -76.54 -2.04 36.08
C ALA A 139 -75.29 -1.17 35.88
N VAL A 140 -74.56 -0.82 36.95
CA VAL A 140 -73.31 -0.04 36.87
C VAL A 140 -72.21 -0.83 36.15
N CYS A 141 -72.08 -2.12 36.46
CA CYS A 141 -71.12 -3.00 35.78
C CYS A 141 -71.44 -3.16 34.29
N VAL A 142 -72.71 -3.36 33.94
CA VAL A 142 -73.20 -3.45 32.55
C VAL A 142 -72.96 -2.14 31.82
N MET A 143 -73.24 -0.99 32.44
CA MET A 143 -72.99 0.33 31.87
C MET A 143 -71.51 0.52 31.49
N GLY A 144 -70.58 0.25 32.42
CA GLY A 144 -69.14 0.35 32.16
C GLY A 144 -68.66 -0.65 31.10
N PHE A 145 -69.11 -1.90 31.19
CA PHE A 145 -68.69 -2.99 30.30
C PHE A 145 -69.16 -2.81 28.85
N VAL A 146 -70.44 -2.49 28.65
CA VAL A 146 -71.01 -2.30 27.30
C VAL A 146 -70.37 -1.09 26.63
N GLN A 147 -70.20 0.01 27.37
CA GLN A 147 -69.54 1.20 26.83
C GLN A 147 -68.09 0.91 26.46
N TYR A 148 -67.36 0.21 27.33
CA TYR A 148 -65.98 -0.19 27.09
C TYR A 148 -65.87 -1.04 25.82
N ILE A 149 -66.60 -2.16 25.73
CA ILE A 149 -66.51 -3.07 24.57
C ILE A 149 -66.92 -2.35 23.29
N SER A 150 -68.05 -1.65 23.31
CA SER A 150 -68.59 -1.01 22.12
C SER A 150 -67.64 0.05 21.57
N ASN A 151 -67.13 0.93 22.43
CA ASN A 151 -66.21 1.97 22.00
C ASN A 151 -64.85 1.41 21.58
N SER A 152 -64.27 0.52 22.38
CA SER A 152 -62.91 0.00 22.16
C SER A 152 -62.80 -0.96 20.97
N VAL A 153 -63.81 -1.80 20.72
CA VAL A 153 -63.82 -2.71 19.55
C VAL A 153 -64.01 -1.93 18.27
N LEU A 154 -64.95 -0.98 18.22
CA LEU A 154 -65.17 -0.15 17.03
C LEU A 154 -63.93 0.69 16.69
N ALA A 155 -63.26 1.25 17.71
CA ALA A 155 -61.98 1.95 17.54
C ALA A 155 -60.87 1.00 17.04
N ALA A 156 -60.76 -0.21 17.60
CA ALA A 156 -59.77 -1.21 17.20
C ALA A 156 -59.97 -1.67 15.75
N VAL A 157 -61.21 -1.87 15.28
CA VAL A 157 -61.52 -2.24 13.89
C VAL A 157 -61.08 -1.14 12.93
N ALA A 158 -61.40 0.12 13.21
CA ALA A 158 -60.98 1.23 12.36
C ALA A 158 -59.46 1.38 12.31
N GLN A 159 -58.76 1.15 13.42
CA GLN A 159 -57.31 1.22 13.48
C GLN A 159 -56.64 0.04 12.77
N ALA A 160 -57.13 -1.19 12.98
CA ALA A 160 -56.68 -2.40 12.31
C ALA A 160 -56.74 -2.29 10.78
N TRP A 161 -57.82 -1.73 10.25
CA TRP A 161 -57.97 -1.50 8.81
C TRP A 161 -57.15 -0.32 8.27
N LYS A 162 -56.64 0.57 9.13
CA LYS A 162 -55.68 1.61 8.74
C LYS A 162 -54.24 1.10 8.74
N THR A 163 -53.90 0.17 9.63
CA THR A 163 -52.53 -0.34 9.81
C THR A 163 -52.30 -1.73 9.22
N ASP A 164 -53.30 -2.32 8.56
CA ASP A 164 -53.29 -3.68 8.00
C ASP A 164 -52.88 -4.75 9.03
N GLN A 165 -53.36 -4.59 10.27
CA GLN A 165 -53.11 -5.52 11.38
C GLN A 165 -54.38 -6.25 11.76
N SER A 166 -54.26 -7.41 12.42
CA SER A 166 -55.44 -8.09 12.95
C SER A 166 -56.12 -7.25 14.05
N VAL A 167 -57.46 -7.27 14.06
CA VAL A 167 -58.27 -6.54 15.06
C VAL A 167 -57.91 -6.98 16.48
N LEU A 168 -57.68 -8.28 16.71
CA LEU A 168 -57.33 -8.81 18.02
C LEU A 168 -55.97 -8.32 18.52
N GLN A 169 -54.96 -8.21 17.63
CA GLN A 169 -53.65 -7.67 17.99
C GLN A 169 -53.75 -6.18 18.35
N VAL A 170 -54.47 -5.39 17.56
CA VAL A 170 -54.69 -3.96 17.81
C VAL A 170 -55.45 -3.76 19.12
N TYR A 171 -56.51 -4.55 19.36
CA TYR A 171 -57.29 -4.48 20.59
C TYR A 171 -56.45 -4.80 21.83
N ARG A 172 -55.69 -5.91 21.83
CA ARG A 172 -54.80 -6.27 22.95
C ARG A 172 -53.72 -5.21 23.19
N LYS A 173 -53.18 -4.63 22.12
CA LYS A 173 -52.06 -3.69 22.20
C LYS A 173 -52.47 -2.29 22.66
N TYR A 174 -53.62 -1.79 22.21
CA TYR A 174 -53.99 -0.38 22.41
C TYR A 174 -55.28 -0.15 23.19
N CYS A 175 -56.17 -1.15 23.28
CA CYS A 175 -57.53 -0.95 23.78
C CYS A 175 -57.81 -1.67 25.10
N ALA A 176 -57.18 -2.82 25.37
CA ALA A 176 -57.45 -3.64 26.55
C ALA A 176 -57.33 -2.86 27.89
N TRP A 177 -56.34 -1.98 27.97
CA TRP A 177 -56.03 -1.20 29.15
C TRP A 177 -57.02 -0.05 29.42
N SER A 178 -57.83 0.36 28.44
CA SER A 178 -58.82 1.42 28.65
C SER A 178 -59.99 0.96 29.52
N SER A 179 -60.20 -0.35 29.68
CA SER A 179 -61.24 -0.95 30.55
C SER A 179 -61.31 -0.32 31.94
N ILE A 180 -60.15 -0.07 32.56
CA ILE A 180 -60.04 0.53 33.89
C ILE A 180 -60.73 1.90 33.95
N THR A 181 -60.59 2.73 32.91
CA THR A 181 -61.19 4.07 32.87
C THR A 181 -62.72 4.02 32.76
N TYR A 182 -63.29 3.05 32.04
CA TYR A 182 -64.74 2.88 31.91
C TYR A 182 -65.38 2.39 33.22
N PHE A 183 -64.77 1.41 33.90
CA PHE A 183 -65.28 0.89 35.18
C PHE A 183 -65.12 1.90 36.32
N ALA A 184 -63.99 2.60 36.37
CA ALA A 184 -63.76 3.66 37.34
C ALA A 184 -64.71 4.84 37.09
N GLY A 185 -64.88 5.25 35.83
CA GLY A 185 -65.82 6.32 35.44
C GLY A 185 -67.27 5.98 35.75
N ALA A 186 -67.72 4.75 35.46
CA ALA A 186 -69.08 4.31 35.80
C ALA A 186 -69.33 4.34 37.32
N SER A 187 -68.37 3.87 38.11
CA SER A 187 -68.42 3.89 39.58
C SER A 187 -68.47 5.32 40.14
N VAL A 188 -67.64 6.22 39.63
CA VAL A 188 -67.63 7.62 40.08
C VAL A 188 -68.91 8.34 39.66
N ALA A 189 -69.40 8.11 38.44
CA ALA A 189 -70.63 8.69 37.94
C ALA A 189 -71.84 8.32 38.80
N ILE A 190 -71.97 7.05 39.18
CA ILE A 190 -73.10 6.61 40.00
C ILE A 190 -73.04 7.14 41.43
N ILE A 191 -71.84 7.18 42.05
CA ILE A 191 -71.64 7.78 43.38
C ILE A 191 -72.01 9.27 43.33
N THR A 192 -71.58 9.96 42.28
CA THR A 192 -71.89 11.38 42.07
C THR A 192 -73.39 11.58 41.89
N ALA A 193 -74.06 10.78 41.06
CA ALA A 193 -75.51 10.86 40.83
C ALA A 193 -76.31 10.67 42.13
N LYS A 194 -75.92 9.70 42.98
CA LYS A 194 -76.52 9.48 44.30
C LYS A 194 -76.32 10.66 45.25
N LEU A 195 -75.10 11.19 45.31
CA LEU A 195 -74.76 12.32 46.18
C LEU A 195 -75.47 13.62 45.74
N ILE A 196 -75.74 13.80 44.45
CA ILE A 196 -76.50 14.95 43.94
C ILE A 196 -77.92 14.96 44.53
N GLY A 197 -78.53 13.79 44.72
CA GLY A 197 -79.82 13.68 45.41
C GLY A 197 -79.80 14.07 46.89
N LEU A 198 -78.63 14.07 47.54
CA LEU A 198 -78.46 14.34 48.98
C LEU A 198 -77.96 15.75 49.29
N VAL A 199 -76.94 16.21 48.55
CA VAL A 199 -76.20 17.45 48.84
C VAL A 199 -76.25 18.42 47.65
N GLY A 200 -77.05 18.11 46.63
CA GLY A 200 -77.11 18.87 45.39
C GLY A 200 -75.78 18.81 44.62
N PHE A 201 -75.57 19.78 43.74
CA PHE A 201 -74.44 19.76 42.80
C PHE A 201 -73.05 19.89 43.44
N TYR A 202 -72.96 20.25 44.73
CA TYR A 202 -71.69 20.21 45.49
C TYR A 202 -71.05 18.82 45.50
N ALA A 203 -71.85 17.76 45.27
CA ALA A 203 -71.37 16.40 45.04
C ALA A 203 -70.33 16.30 43.91
N LEU A 204 -70.44 17.11 42.85
CA LEU A 204 -69.48 17.11 41.74
C LEU A 204 -68.10 17.61 42.18
N ILE A 205 -68.06 18.58 43.10
CA ILE A 205 -66.81 19.09 43.69
C ILE A 205 -66.22 18.03 44.63
N ALA A 206 -67.08 17.34 45.40
CA ALA A 206 -66.64 16.29 46.33
C ALA A 206 -66.03 15.07 45.62
N THR A 207 -66.48 14.72 44.41
CA THR A 207 -65.94 13.59 43.64
C THR A 207 -64.79 13.96 42.70
N ALA A 208 -64.50 15.25 42.51
CA ALA A 208 -63.40 15.73 41.67
C ALA A 208 -62.00 15.19 42.07
N PRO A 209 -61.62 15.05 43.37
CA PRO A 209 -60.34 14.46 43.75
C PRO A 209 -60.18 13.00 43.31
N VAL A 210 -61.28 12.22 43.32
CA VAL A 210 -61.26 10.81 42.86
C VAL A 210 -60.99 10.75 41.37
N ILE A 211 -61.65 11.60 40.58
CA ILE A 211 -61.41 11.74 39.13
C ILE A 211 -59.95 12.14 38.85
N ALA A 212 -59.41 13.09 39.64
CA ALA A 212 -58.03 13.54 39.51
C ALA A 212 -57.00 12.45 39.84
N ILE A 213 -57.22 11.64 40.88
CA ILE A 213 -56.34 10.52 41.25
C ILE A 213 -56.33 9.46 40.15
N ILE A 214 -57.50 9.10 39.60
CA ILE A 214 -57.60 8.16 38.48
C ILE A 214 -56.80 8.68 37.29
N TYR A 215 -56.94 9.97 36.95
CA TYR A 215 -56.17 10.60 35.88
C TYR A 215 -54.66 10.57 36.10
N LEU A 216 -54.19 10.98 37.29
CA LEU A 216 -52.76 11.03 37.62
C LEU A 216 -52.13 9.64 37.64
N THR A 217 -52.83 8.66 38.19
CA THR A 217 -52.39 7.26 38.22
C THR A 217 -52.27 6.72 36.80
N TYR A 218 -53.27 7.00 35.96
CA TYR A 218 -53.29 6.60 34.56
C TYR A 218 -52.15 7.24 33.75
N ARG A 219 -51.92 8.54 33.95
CA ARG A 219 -50.82 9.27 33.31
C ARG A 219 -49.46 8.67 33.69
N THR A 220 -49.24 8.44 34.99
CA THR A 220 -47.98 7.88 35.50
C THR A 220 -47.73 6.49 34.94
N TYR A 221 -48.76 5.64 34.90
CA TYR A 221 -48.69 4.30 34.34
C TYR A 221 -48.27 4.31 32.86
N LEU A 222 -48.88 5.17 32.04
CA LEU A 222 -48.55 5.26 30.62
C LEU A 222 -47.15 5.81 30.37
N THR A 223 -46.71 6.82 31.14
CA THR A 223 -45.34 7.33 31.03
C THR A 223 -44.31 6.24 31.33
N ASN A 224 -44.55 5.40 32.34
CA ASN A 224 -43.66 4.30 32.66
C ASN A 224 -43.59 3.27 31.53
N ILE A 225 -44.72 2.92 30.90
CA ILE A 225 -44.73 2.01 29.74
C ILE A 225 -43.93 2.59 28.57
N GLU A 226 -44.09 3.88 28.27
CA GLU A 226 -43.36 4.53 27.18
C GLU A 226 -41.83 4.52 27.43
N VAL A 227 -41.40 4.79 28.65
CA VAL A 227 -39.98 4.76 29.03
C VAL A 227 -39.42 3.33 28.91
N MET A 228 -40.14 2.32 29.40
CA MET A 228 -39.72 0.92 29.31
C MET A 228 -39.65 0.44 27.84
N ALA A 229 -40.63 0.82 27.02
CA ALA A 229 -40.64 0.47 25.60
C ALA A 229 -39.50 1.15 24.82
N ALA A 230 -39.17 2.40 25.15
CA ALA A 230 -38.04 3.12 24.56
C ALA A 230 -36.69 2.48 24.96
N ALA A 231 -36.52 2.10 26.22
CA ALA A 231 -35.33 1.42 26.72
C ALA A 231 -35.12 0.06 26.01
N ALA A 232 -36.16 -0.77 25.94
CA ALA A 232 -36.09 -2.07 25.26
C ALA A 232 -35.76 -1.94 23.77
N LYS A 233 -36.28 -0.90 23.10
CA LYS A 233 -35.95 -0.62 21.70
C LYS A 233 -34.49 -0.21 21.52
N SER A 234 -33.98 0.65 22.39
CA SER A 234 -32.58 1.10 22.37
C SER A 234 -31.62 -0.07 22.60
N GLU A 235 -31.95 -0.99 23.49
CA GLU A 235 -31.14 -2.17 23.80
C GLU A 235 -31.10 -3.14 22.61
N ALA A 236 -32.24 -3.40 21.97
CA ALA A 236 -32.32 -4.23 20.78
C ALA A 236 -31.54 -3.63 19.58
N GLU A 237 -31.62 -2.31 19.37
CA GLU A 237 -30.84 -1.63 18.32
C GLU A 237 -29.33 -1.68 18.59
N ALA A 238 -28.90 -1.59 19.86
CA ALA A 238 -27.49 -1.75 20.23
C ALA A 238 -26.99 -3.18 19.97
N SER A 239 -27.76 -4.20 20.38
CA SER A 239 -27.41 -5.61 20.15
C SER A 239 -27.30 -5.95 18.66
N ALA A 240 -28.24 -5.47 17.84
CA ALA A 240 -28.22 -5.69 16.39
C ALA A 240 -27.00 -5.02 15.71
N ARG A 241 -26.58 -3.84 16.18
CA ARG A 241 -25.36 -3.19 15.66
C ARG A 241 -24.10 -3.96 15.99
N THR A 242 -23.99 -4.53 17.18
CA THR A 242 -22.84 -5.37 17.56
C THR A 242 -22.77 -6.67 16.76
N GLU A 243 -23.90 -7.34 16.52
CA GLU A 243 -23.94 -8.55 15.70
C GLU A 243 -23.57 -8.26 14.24
N ALA A 244 -24.09 -7.17 13.66
CA ALA A 244 -23.75 -6.76 12.29
C ALA A 244 -22.25 -6.42 12.15
N ALA A 245 -21.67 -5.74 13.13
CA ALA A 245 -20.23 -5.44 13.14
C ALA A 245 -19.36 -6.70 13.23
N ALA A 246 -19.78 -7.70 14.02
CA ALA A 246 -19.09 -8.98 14.13
C ALA A 246 -19.13 -9.76 12.81
N GLN A 247 -20.29 -9.84 12.16
CA GLN A 247 -20.43 -10.50 10.85
C GLN A 247 -19.59 -9.82 9.77
N GLN A 248 -19.54 -8.48 9.76
CA GLN A 248 -18.72 -7.73 8.80
C GLN A 248 -17.22 -7.98 9.01
N ALA A 249 -16.77 -8.09 10.26
CA ALA A 249 -15.38 -8.43 10.59
C ALA A 249 -15.02 -9.86 10.17
N GLU A 250 -15.94 -10.82 10.33
CA GLU A 250 -15.76 -12.20 9.92
C GLU A 250 -15.67 -12.32 8.38
N GLN A 251 -16.56 -11.65 7.65
CA GLN A 251 -16.49 -11.58 6.18
C GLN A 251 -15.18 -10.95 5.69
N ALA A 252 -14.73 -9.87 6.33
CA ALA A 252 -13.46 -9.24 5.99
C ALA A 252 -12.27 -10.18 6.19
N ARG A 253 -12.27 -10.98 7.27
CA ARG A 253 -11.23 -12.01 7.50
C ARG A 253 -11.23 -13.08 6.42
N HIS A 254 -12.40 -13.62 6.08
CA HIS A 254 -12.52 -14.61 5.02
C HIS A 254 -12.02 -14.06 3.67
N HIS A 255 -12.35 -12.82 3.34
CA HIS A 255 -11.89 -12.19 2.11
C HIS A 255 -10.36 -11.99 2.07
N VAL A 256 -9.75 -11.62 3.20
CA VAL A 256 -8.28 -11.52 3.32
C VAL A 256 -7.62 -12.89 3.15
N GLU A 257 -8.19 -13.95 3.72
CA GLU A 257 -7.70 -15.33 3.56
C GLU A 257 -7.76 -15.79 2.10
N GLU A 258 -8.88 -15.56 1.41
CA GLU A 258 -9.03 -15.85 -0.02
C GLU A 258 -8.03 -15.07 -0.88
N LEU A 259 -7.84 -13.78 -0.59
CA LEU A 259 -6.89 -12.93 -1.32
C LEU A 259 -5.45 -13.43 -1.14
N ASN A 260 -5.07 -13.79 0.09
CA ASN A 260 -3.75 -14.36 0.37
C ASN A 260 -3.54 -15.69 -0.37
N HIS A 261 -4.56 -16.54 -0.43
CA HIS A 261 -4.50 -17.78 -1.20
C HIS A 261 -4.32 -17.51 -2.70
N TYR A 262 -5.04 -16.52 -3.25
CA TYR A 262 -4.91 -16.12 -4.65
C TYR A 262 -3.51 -15.57 -4.97
N ILE A 263 -2.94 -14.73 -4.08
CA ILE A 263 -1.58 -14.21 -4.23
C ILE A 263 -0.55 -15.35 -4.21
N ALA A 264 -0.68 -16.30 -3.28
CA ALA A 264 0.22 -17.45 -3.19
C ALA A 264 0.18 -18.32 -4.47
N GLU A 265 -1.01 -18.56 -5.04
CA GLU A 265 -1.11 -19.34 -6.28
C GLU A 265 -0.56 -18.56 -7.49
N GLN A 266 -0.77 -17.23 -7.55
CA GLN A 266 -0.16 -16.37 -8.57
C GLN A 266 1.37 -16.44 -8.53
N GLU A 267 1.98 -16.34 -7.35
CA GLU A 267 3.42 -16.46 -7.17
C GLU A 267 3.92 -17.83 -7.64
N ARG A 268 3.22 -18.91 -7.25
CA ARG A 268 3.56 -20.28 -7.66
C ARG A 268 3.52 -20.47 -9.17
N ILE A 269 2.48 -19.95 -9.83
CA ILE A 269 2.36 -19.99 -11.30
C ILE A 269 3.51 -19.19 -11.95
N ARG A 270 3.87 -18.03 -11.40
CA ARG A 270 4.95 -17.17 -11.91
C ARG A 270 6.31 -17.85 -11.80
N GLU A 271 6.57 -18.54 -10.70
CA GLU A 271 7.77 -19.36 -10.52
C GLU A 271 7.84 -20.50 -11.55
N GLN A 272 6.72 -21.22 -11.74
CA GLN A 272 6.63 -22.28 -12.74
C GLN A 272 6.87 -21.76 -14.16
N PHE A 273 6.28 -20.61 -14.52
CA PHE A 273 6.51 -19.97 -15.81
C PHE A 273 7.97 -19.60 -16.02
N THR A 274 8.60 -19.00 -14.99
CA THR A 274 10.03 -18.66 -15.02
C THR A 274 10.88 -19.92 -15.21
N GLN A 275 10.49 -21.05 -14.63
CA GLN A 275 11.20 -22.32 -14.77
C GLN A 275 11.02 -22.95 -16.15
N VAL A 276 9.83 -22.86 -16.75
CA VAL A 276 9.55 -23.31 -18.13
C VAL A 276 10.32 -22.45 -19.14
N GLU A 277 10.33 -21.13 -18.96
CA GLU A 277 11.08 -20.20 -19.80
C GLU A 277 12.59 -20.47 -19.73
N LYS A 278 13.11 -20.71 -18.51
CA LYS A 278 14.49 -21.17 -18.31
C LYS A 278 14.77 -22.49 -19.02
N MET A 279 13.85 -23.47 -18.93
CA MET A 279 14.03 -24.77 -19.58
C MET A 279 14.01 -24.65 -21.10
N SER A 280 13.17 -23.77 -21.65
CA SER A 280 13.13 -23.48 -23.08
C SER A 280 14.42 -22.83 -23.56
N ALA A 281 14.91 -21.81 -22.85
CA ALA A 281 16.19 -21.16 -23.15
C ALA A 281 17.38 -22.13 -23.01
N LEU A 282 17.35 -23.04 -22.02
CA LEU A 282 18.35 -24.07 -21.83
C LEU A 282 18.35 -25.10 -22.97
N GLY A 283 17.18 -25.49 -23.47
CA GLY A 283 17.03 -26.41 -24.60
C GLY A 283 17.57 -25.82 -25.91
N GLU A 284 17.34 -24.53 -26.14
CA GLU A 284 17.84 -23.81 -27.32
C GLU A 284 19.36 -23.58 -27.23
N LEU A 285 19.87 -23.22 -26.04
CA LEU A 285 21.30 -23.15 -25.74
C LEU A 285 22.01 -24.50 -25.92
N ALA A 286 21.42 -25.59 -25.45
CA ALA A 286 22.03 -26.92 -25.55
C ALA A 286 22.27 -27.35 -27.00
N SER A 287 21.36 -26.98 -27.92
CA SER A 287 21.49 -27.26 -29.35
C SER A 287 22.62 -26.45 -30.01
N GLY A 288 22.70 -25.14 -29.73
CA GLY A 288 23.75 -24.26 -30.25
C GLY A 288 25.15 -24.55 -29.66
N VAL A 289 25.21 -24.85 -28.37
CA VAL A 289 26.46 -25.18 -27.65
C VAL A 289 27.01 -26.52 -28.11
N ALA A 290 26.17 -27.55 -28.24
CA ALA A 290 26.62 -28.86 -28.73
C ALA A 290 27.19 -28.76 -30.15
N HIS A 291 26.56 -27.96 -31.01
CA HIS A 291 27.04 -27.70 -32.36
C HIS A 291 28.42 -27.01 -32.36
N ASP A 292 28.62 -25.97 -31.55
CA ASP A 292 29.88 -25.23 -31.51
C ASP A 292 31.01 -26.02 -30.82
N PHE A 293 30.67 -26.84 -29.83
CA PHE A 293 31.60 -27.78 -29.21
C PHE A 293 32.07 -28.85 -30.20
N ASN A 294 31.13 -29.43 -30.96
CA ASN A 294 31.44 -30.39 -32.03
C ASN A 294 32.30 -29.76 -33.14
N ASN A 295 32.05 -28.51 -33.51
CA ASN A 295 32.87 -27.79 -34.49
C ASN A 295 34.31 -27.53 -33.98
N THR A 296 34.45 -27.21 -32.70
CA THR A 296 35.76 -27.03 -32.05
C THR A 296 36.54 -28.35 -32.05
N LEU A 297 35.89 -29.45 -31.67
CA LEU A 297 36.49 -30.79 -31.69
C LEU A 297 36.86 -31.24 -33.10
N ALA A 298 35.97 -31.02 -34.08
CA ALA A 298 36.23 -31.33 -35.48
C ALA A 298 37.44 -30.53 -36.03
N GLY A 299 37.57 -29.26 -35.66
CA GLY A 299 38.69 -28.42 -36.05
C GLY A 299 40.03 -28.89 -35.47
N ILE A 300 40.04 -29.29 -34.20
CA ILE A 300 41.22 -29.88 -33.52
C ILE A 300 41.59 -31.23 -34.15
N LEU A 301 40.61 -32.12 -34.26
CA LEU A 301 40.81 -33.49 -34.75
C LEU A 301 41.25 -33.50 -36.23
N GLY A 302 40.59 -32.71 -37.08
CA GLY A 302 40.93 -32.62 -38.49
C GLY A 302 42.32 -32.05 -38.72
N ARG A 303 42.75 -31.05 -37.94
CA ARG A 303 44.12 -30.54 -38.02
C ARG A 303 45.15 -31.53 -37.49
N ALA A 304 44.85 -32.23 -36.40
CA ALA A 304 45.72 -33.28 -35.88
C ALA A 304 45.92 -34.41 -36.90
N GLN A 305 44.87 -34.82 -37.61
CA GLN A 305 44.95 -35.84 -38.66
C GLN A 305 45.79 -35.41 -39.86
N LEU A 306 45.67 -34.14 -40.30
CA LEU A 306 46.50 -33.60 -41.38
C LEU A 306 47.99 -33.54 -41.00
N LEU A 307 48.29 -33.29 -39.73
CA LEU A 307 49.66 -33.26 -39.21
C LEU A 307 50.34 -34.63 -39.15
N LEU A 308 49.57 -35.73 -39.07
CA LEU A 308 50.12 -37.09 -39.02
C LEU A 308 50.85 -37.50 -40.31
N ASN A 309 50.49 -36.88 -41.44
CA ASN A 309 51.07 -37.17 -42.76
C ASN A 309 51.88 -36.00 -43.32
N GLU A 310 52.17 -34.98 -42.51
CA GLU A 310 52.92 -33.79 -42.92
C GLU A 310 54.39 -33.93 -42.50
N SER A 311 55.30 -33.53 -43.40
CA SER A 311 56.75 -33.66 -43.20
C SER A 311 57.46 -32.30 -43.16
N ASP A 312 56.75 -31.22 -43.53
CA ASP A 312 57.27 -29.86 -43.52
C ASP A 312 57.21 -29.24 -42.10
N PRO A 313 58.35 -28.94 -41.46
CA PRO A 313 58.40 -28.39 -40.10
C PRO A 313 57.60 -27.09 -39.91
N GLN A 314 57.57 -26.22 -40.93
CA GLN A 314 56.85 -24.94 -40.83
C GLN A 314 55.33 -25.14 -40.88
N LYS A 315 54.86 -26.10 -41.68
CA LYS A 315 53.43 -26.46 -41.72
C LYS A 315 53.00 -27.19 -40.45
N ILE A 316 53.90 -27.99 -39.87
CA ILE A 316 53.66 -28.66 -38.59
C ILE A 316 53.47 -27.63 -37.47
N GLU A 317 54.38 -26.66 -37.36
CA GLU A 317 54.28 -25.61 -36.35
C GLU A 317 53.00 -24.76 -36.53
N SER A 318 52.69 -24.37 -37.77
CA SER A 318 51.48 -23.61 -38.08
C SER A 318 50.20 -24.39 -37.74
N GLY A 319 50.15 -25.69 -38.07
CA GLY A 319 49.04 -26.57 -37.73
C GLY A 319 48.85 -26.74 -36.21
N LEU A 320 49.95 -26.87 -35.46
CA LEU A 320 49.91 -26.94 -33.99
C LEU A 320 49.41 -25.62 -33.37
N ARG A 321 49.85 -24.46 -33.88
CA ARG A 321 49.33 -23.15 -33.43
C ARG A 321 47.82 -23.02 -33.66
N ILE A 322 47.31 -23.51 -34.79
CA ILE A 322 45.87 -23.52 -35.08
C ILE A 322 45.12 -24.42 -34.09
N ILE A 323 45.64 -25.60 -33.76
CA ILE A 323 45.04 -26.50 -32.76
C ILE A 323 44.98 -25.82 -31.38
N ILE A 324 46.08 -25.21 -30.93
CA ILE A 324 46.15 -24.51 -29.64
C ILE A 324 45.16 -23.34 -29.61
N LYS A 325 45.05 -22.57 -30.70
CA LYS A 325 44.09 -21.47 -30.80
C LYS A 325 42.65 -21.97 -30.71
N THR A 326 42.27 -22.98 -31.50
CA THR A 326 40.92 -23.57 -31.48
C THR A 326 40.56 -24.14 -30.10
N ALA A 327 41.51 -24.78 -29.40
CA ALA A 327 41.31 -25.27 -28.05
C ALA A 327 41.09 -24.13 -27.02
N LYS A 328 41.85 -23.04 -27.12
CA LYS A 328 41.67 -21.85 -26.27
C LYS A 328 40.33 -21.17 -26.52
N ASP A 329 39.90 -21.07 -27.78
CA ASP A 329 38.61 -20.48 -28.13
C ASP A 329 37.43 -21.33 -27.62
N GLY A 330 37.53 -22.66 -27.72
CA GLY A 330 36.55 -23.58 -27.12
C GLY A 330 36.45 -23.46 -25.60
N ALA A 331 37.59 -23.31 -24.91
CA ALA A 331 37.61 -23.11 -23.45
C ALA A 331 36.92 -21.81 -23.02
N LYS A 332 37.05 -20.72 -23.80
CA LYS A 332 36.32 -19.46 -23.55
C LYS A 332 34.81 -19.64 -23.68
N THR A 333 34.35 -20.40 -24.68
CA THR A 333 32.93 -20.70 -24.86
C THR A 333 32.36 -21.48 -23.68
N ILE A 334 33.07 -22.51 -23.19
CA ILE A 334 32.67 -23.27 -22.00
C ILE A 334 32.57 -22.38 -20.77
N ARG A 335 33.53 -21.46 -20.58
CA ARG A 335 33.55 -20.57 -19.42
C ARG A 335 32.33 -19.64 -19.40
N ARG A 336 31.96 -19.05 -20.54
CA ARG A 336 30.74 -18.23 -20.67
C ARG A 336 29.46 -18.99 -20.35
N ILE A 337 29.37 -20.27 -20.74
CA ILE A 337 28.21 -21.13 -20.41
C ILE A 337 28.18 -21.41 -18.90
N GLN A 338 29.33 -21.67 -18.29
CA GLN A 338 29.44 -21.87 -16.84
C GLN A 338 29.11 -20.61 -16.07
N ASP A 339 29.50 -19.43 -16.55
CA ASP A 339 29.21 -18.13 -15.93
C ASP A 339 27.69 -17.84 -15.99
N PHE A 340 27.03 -18.12 -17.11
CA PHE A 340 25.56 -18.07 -17.24
C PHE A 340 24.84 -19.03 -16.28
N ALA A 341 25.37 -20.24 -16.09
CA ALA A 341 24.82 -21.23 -15.17
C ALA A 341 25.12 -20.94 -13.68
N ARG A 342 26.13 -20.12 -13.38
CA ARG A 342 26.63 -19.85 -12.01
C ARG A 342 26.09 -18.60 -11.35
N GLN A 343 25.32 -17.75 -12.04
CA GLN A 343 24.67 -16.58 -11.42
C GLN A 343 23.50 -16.99 -10.50
N ARG A 344 23.85 -17.59 -9.36
CA ARG A 344 23.04 -17.77 -8.15
C ARG A 344 23.97 -18.03 -6.97
N ARG A 345 24.43 -16.95 -6.33
CA ARG A 345 24.55 -16.85 -4.86
C ARG A 345 24.24 -15.42 -4.47
N ASP A 346 23.39 -15.27 -3.46
CA ASP A 346 23.01 -14.01 -2.84
C ASP A 346 24.28 -13.25 -2.42
N HIS A 347 24.55 -12.13 -3.07
CA HIS A 347 25.45 -11.11 -2.55
C HIS A 347 24.59 -9.98 -1.99
N ASP A 348 24.86 -9.61 -0.74
CA ASP A 348 24.23 -8.47 -0.10
C ASP A 348 24.65 -7.19 -0.84
N PHE A 349 23.68 -6.41 -1.33
CA PHE A 349 23.93 -5.12 -1.98
C PHE A 349 24.71 -4.20 -1.05
N GLN A 350 25.80 -3.61 -1.56
CA GLN A 350 26.63 -2.66 -0.83
C GLN A 350 26.56 -1.27 -1.47
N PRO A 351 26.92 -0.19 -0.75
CA PRO A 351 27.11 1.12 -1.36
C PRO A 351 28.26 1.10 -2.37
N VAL A 352 27.96 1.36 -3.65
CA VAL A 352 28.92 1.42 -4.75
C VAL A 352 29.04 2.86 -5.25
N SER A 353 30.28 3.36 -5.37
CA SER A 353 30.57 4.66 -6.00
C SER A 353 30.51 4.53 -7.52
N VAL A 354 29.56 5.24 -8.14
CA VAL A 354 29.38 5.19 -9.60
C VAL A 354 30.55 5.80 -10.34
N ASP A 355 31.11 6.89 -9.81
CA ASP A 355 32.26 7.57 -10.44
C ASP A 355 33.50 6.67 -10.40
N GLN A 356 33.76 5.99 -9.28
CA GLN A 356 34.86 5.03 -9.16
C GLN A 356 34.66 3.83 -10.09
N LEU A 357 33.43 3.31 -10.16
CA LEU A 357 33.10 2.21 -11.04
C LEU A 357 33.37 2.54 -12.53
N LEU A 358 33.02 3.75 -12.97
CA LEU A 358 33.29 4.19 -14.34
C LEU A 358 34.79 4.36 -14.62
N LEU A 359 35.57 4.85 -13.65
CA LEU A 359 37.04 4.91 -13.74
C LEU A 359 37.61 3.50 -13.93
N ASP A 360 37.23 2.57 -13.07
CA ASP A 360 37.75 1.20 -13.17
C ASP A 360 37.37 0.53 -14.50
N VAL A 361 36.15 0.79 -15.00
CA VAL A 361 35.70 0.27 -16.29
C VAL A 361 36.51 0.89 -17.44
N SER A 362 36.83 2.18 -17.39
CA SER A 362 37.68 2.79 -18.41
C SER A 362 39.06 2.14 -18.51
N GLU A 363 39.65 1.78 -17.36
CA GLU A 363 40.94 1.10 -17.28
C GLU A 363 40.88 -0.35 -17.74
N ILE A 364 39.93 -1.14 -17.24
CA ILE A 364 39.78 -2.55 -17.61
C ILE A 364 39.48 -2.73 -19.10
N THR A 365 38.77 -1.77 -19.71
CA THR A 365 38.43 -1.82 -21.13
C THR A 365 39.48 -1.19 -22.05
N ARG A 366 40.48 -0.49 -21.49
CA ARG A 366 41.58 0.18 -22.21
C ARG A 366 42.25 -0.69 -23.27
N PRO A 367 42.60 -1.96 -23.00
CA PRO A 367 43.25 -2.79 -24.02
C PRO A 367 42.40 -2.91 -25.29
N ARG A 368 41.07 -2.88 -25.20
CA ARG A 368 40.19 -3.08 -26.34
C ARG A 368 39.92 -1.81 -27.12
N TRP A 369 39.68 -0.69 -26.45
CA TRP A 369 39.38 0.58 -27.13
C TRP A 369 40.63 1.36 -27.54
N LYS A 370 41.77 1.17 -26.87
CA LYS A 370 43.06 1.80 -27.19
C LYS A 370 44.00 0.83 -27.90
N ASP A 371 44.59 -0.12 -27.19
CA ASP A 371 45.71 -0.93 -27.69
C ASP A 371 45.35 -1.77 -28.93
N HIS A 372 44.21 -2.49 -28.90
CA HIS A 372 43.74 -3.28 -30.04
C HIS A 372 43.24 -2.41 -31.20
N ALA A 373 42.65 -1.26 -30.91
CA ALA A 373 42.18 -0.34 -31.94
C ALA A 373 43.38 0.29 -32.67
N GLU A 374 44.39 0.77 -31.92
CA GLU A 374 45.64 1.32 -32.47
C GLU A 374 46.43 0.27 -33.24
N ALA A 375 46.49 -0.98 -32.77
CA ALA A 375 47.07 -2.09 -33.51
C ALA A 375 46.35 -2.38 -34.84
N ALA A 376 45.06 -2.04 -34.94
CA ALA A 376 44.26 -2.10 -36.16
C ALA A 376 44.26 -0.76 -36.95
N ASN A 377 45.07 0.22 -36.54
CA ASN A 377 45.16 1.56 -37.12
C ASN A 377 43.85 2.37 -37.02
N VAL A 378 43.10 2.14 -35.95
CA VAL A 378 41.82 2.77 -35.61
C VAL A 378 42.00 3.60 -34.34
N HIS A 379 41.63 4.89 -34.37
CA HIS A 379 41.77 5.76 -33.20
C HIS A 379 40.40 5.98 -32.52
N ILE A 380 40.30 5.60 -31.25
CA ILE A 380 39.13 5.85 -30.40
C ILE A 380 39.58 6.73 -29.24
N SER A 381 38.92 7.87 -29.08
CA SER A 381 39.13 8.76 -27.93
C SER A 381 38.10 8.48 -26.84
N LEU A 382 38.54 8.43 -25.59
CA LEU A 382 37.68 8.27 -24.41
C LEU A 382 37.55 9.61 -23.68
N GLU A 383 36.32 10.03 -23.41
CA GLU A 383 36.02 11.18 -22.55
C GLU A 383 35.26 10.73 -21.29
N LEU A 384 35.74 11.16 -20.13
CA LEU A 384 35.13 10.88 -18.84
C LEU A 384 34.51 12.15 -18.24
N GLN A 385 33.24 12.08 -17.86
CA GLN A 385 32.50 13.17 -17.21
C GLN A 385 31.92 12.65 -15.88
N LEU A 386 32.75 12.68 -14.83
CA LEU A 386 32.49 12.01 -13.55
C LEU A 386 32.25 13.03 -12.43
N LEU A 387 31.06 13.61 -12.41
CA LEU A 387 30.68 14.66 -11.46
C LEU A 387 29.45 14.27 -10.62
N SER A 388 29.15 12.98 -10.48
CA SER A 388 27.92 12.55 -9.82
C SER A 388 28.03 12.54 -8.30
N GLY A 389 29.18 12.12 -7.75
CA GLY A 389 29.38 11.86 -6.32
C GLY A 389 28.34 10.90 -5.72
N ALA A 390 27.68 10.09 -6.56
CA ALA A 390 26.52 9.30 -6.18
C ALA A 390 26.93 7.90 -5.71
N LEU A 391 26.30 7.45 -4.62
CA LEU A 391 26.34 6.08 -4.14
C LEU A 391 25.05 5.36 -4.52
N VAL A 392 25.14 4.16 -5.06
CA VAL A 392 24.01 3.27 -5.36
C VAL A 392 24.14 1.99 -4.53
N MET A 393 23.02 1.36 -4.16
CA MET A 393 23.05 0.05 -3.52
C MET A 393 23.12 -1.03 -4.60
N GLY A 394 24.13 -1.88 -4.59
CA GLY A 394 24.28 -2.91 -5.62
C GLY A 394 25.43 -3.88 -5.43
N ASP A 395 25.54 -4.83 -6.35
CA ASP A 395 26.74 -5.64 -6.56
C ASP A 395 27.64 -4.94 -7.57
N GLU A 396 28.82 -4.54 -7.11
CA GLU A 396 29.81 -3.85 -7.92
C GLU A 396 30.25 -4.66 -9.15
N SER A 397 30.36 -5.99 -9.03
CA SER A 397 30.76 -6.88 -10.13
C SER A 397 29.70 -6.94 -11.21
N GLU A 398 28.42 -6.99 -10.81
CA GLU A 398 27.30 -6.99 -11.75
C GLU A 398 27.17 -5.65 -12.49
N LEU A 399 27.26 -4.52 -11.77
CA LEU A 399 27.22 -3.20 -12.39
C LEU A 399 28.44 -2.95 -13.30
N ARG A 400 29.62 -3.44 -12.92
CA ARG A 400 30.83 -3.44 -13.75
C ARG A 400 30.60 -4.22 -15.05
N GLU A 401 29.98 -5.40 -14.97
CA GLU A 401 29.68 -6.23 -16.14
C GLU A 401 28.78 -5.50 -17.14
N VAL A 402 27.73 -4.83 -16.66
CA VAL A 402 26.84 -3.99 -17.49
C VAL A 402 27.67 -2.96 -18.27
N LEU A 403 28.49 -2.18 -17.57
CA LEU A 403 29.24 -1.08 -18.18
C LEU A 403 30.31 -1.57 -19.16
N VAL A 404 31.02 -2.65 -18.83
CA VAL A 404 31.99 -3.30 -19.73
C VAL A 404 31.29 -3.77 -21.01
N ASN A 405 30.11 -4.39 -20.90
CA ASN A 405 29.34 -4.83 -22.06
C ASN A 405 28.92 -3.66 -22.95
N MET A 406 28.48 -2.53 -22.36
CA MET A 406 28.12 -1.33 -23.11
C MET A 406 29.33 -0.71 -23.81
N VAL A 407 30.48 -0.58 -23.13
CA VAL A 407 31.73 -0.07 -23.72
C VAL A 407 32.17 -0.95 -24.89
N PHE A 408 32.12 -2.27 -24.72
CA PHE A 408 32.49 -3.21 -25.78
C PHE A 408 31.56 -3.13 -26.99
N ASN A 409 30.26 -2.93 -26.78
CA ASN A 409 29.32 -2.71 -27.87
C ASN A 409 29.58 -1.39 -28.60
N ALA A 410 29.91 -0.32 -27.86
CA ALA A 410 30.31 0.96 -28.42
C ALA A 410 31.57 0.86 -29.29
N VAL A 411 32.62 0.19 -28.80
CA VAL A 411 33.87 -0.03 -29.55
C VAL A 411 33.61 -0.82 -30.83
N ASP A 412 32.84 -1.90 -30.75
CA ASP A 412 32.50 -2.71 -31.92
C ASP A 412 31.67 -1.93 -32.96
N ALA A 413 30.90 -0.92 -32.52
CA ALA A 413 30.13 -0.03 -33.39
C ALA A 413 30.97 1.08 -34.05
N MET A 414 32.26 1.22 -33.68
CA MET A 414 33.20 2.22 -34.21
C MET A 414 34.36 1.60 -35.01
N PRO A 415 34.11 0.82 -36.09
CA PRO A 415 35.16 0.14 -36.85
C PRO A 415 36.12 1.10 -37.58
N LYS A 416 35.75 2.38 -37.73
CA LYS A 416 36.59 3.45 -38.33
C LYS A 416 37.17 4.40 -37.29
N GLY A 417 36.98 4.12 -36.01
CA GLY A 417 37.34 5.01 -34.91
C GLY A 417 36.21 5.97 -34.57
N GLY A 418 36.43 6.77 -33.53
CA GLY A 418 35.40 7.67 -33.02
C GLY A 418 35.66 8.13 -31.60
N LYS A 419 34.59 8.54 -30.94
CA LYS A 419 34.60 9.03 -29.57
C LYS A 419 33.67 8.20 -28.70
N LEU A 420 34.21 7.68 -27.60
CA LEU A 420 33.48 7.03 -26.52
C LEU A 420 33.39 8.03 -25.36
N THR A 421 32.19 8.26 -24.84
CA THR A 421 31.97 9.13 -23.66
C THR A 421 31.30 8.32 -22.56
N LEU A 422 31.90 8.32 -21.37
CA LEU A 422 31.31 7.79 -20.15
C LEU A 422 30.99 8.96 -19.21
N SER A 423 29.74 9.06 -18.80
CA SER A 423 29.31 10.13 -17.90
C SER A 423 28.41 9.62 -16.80
N ALA A 424 28.49 10.26 -15.64
CA ALA A 424 27.55 10.06 -14.55
C ALA A 424 27.07 11.42 -14.04
N THR A 425 25.75 11.61 -14.00
CA THR A 425 25.12 12.82 -13.50
C THR A 425 24.04 12.47 -12.48
N LYS A 426 24.10 13.09 -11.30
CA LYS A 426 23.06 12.92 -10.28
C LYS A 426 21.83 13.76 -10.62
N VAL A 427 20.66 13.13 -10.68
CA VAL A 427 19.37 13.76 -10.98
C VAL A 427 18.37 13.43 -9.86
N LYS A 428 18.19 14.37 -8.92
CA LYS A 428 17.33 14.20 -7.74
C LYS A 428 17.69 12.93 -6.93
N ASP A 429 16.82 11.93 -6.96
CA ASP A 429 16.92 10.65 -6.22
C ASP A 429 17.51 9.51 -7.07
N SER A 430 17.94 9.81 -8.29
CA SER A 430 18.62 8.86 -9.17
C SER A 430 19.97 9.39 -9.67
N VAL A 431 20.82 8.48 -10.12
CA VAL A 431 22.02 8.78 -10.90
C VAL A 431 21.80 8.25 -12.30
N GLU A 432 22.07 9.11 -13.29
CA GLU A 432 22.04 8.75 -14.70
C GLU A 432 23.46 8.51 -15.19
N VAL A 433 23.71 7.28 -15.64
CA VAL A 433 24.97 6.83 -16.22
C VAL A 433 24.78 6.69 -17.72
N CYS A 434 25.56 7.44 -18.50
CA CYS A 434 25.47 7.41 -19.96
C CYS A 434 26.74 6.81 -20.57
N VAL A 435 26.56 5.84 -21.48
CA VAL A 435 27.60 5.31 -22.36
C VAL A 435 27.26 5.73 -23.79
N THR A 436 28.07 6.64 -24.35
CA THR A 436 27.81 7.26 -25.66
C THR A 436 28.93 6.95 -26.64
N ASP A 437 28.59 6.48 -27.83
CA ASP A 437 29.52 6.29 -28.94
C ASP A 437 29.11 7.10 -30.18
N THR A 438 30.09 7.41 -31.03
CA THR A 438 29.88 8.05 -32.34
C THR A 438 29.93 7.03 -33.49
N GLY A 439 29.53 5.80 -33.22
CA GLY A 439 29.61 4.67 -34.15
C GLY A 439 28.50 4.65 -35.20
N THR A 440 28.27 3.47 -35.77
CA THR A 440 27.33 3.29 -36.88
C THR A 440 25.86 3.48 -36.50
N GLY A 441 25.53 3.46 -35.21
CA GLY A 441 24.15 3.53 -34.70
C GLY A 441 23.25 2.38 -35.14
N MET A 442 21.98 2.44 -34.75
CA MET A 442 20.95 1.43 -34.97
C MET A 442 19.74 2.04 -35.71
N ASN A 443 18.99 1.21 -36.44
CA ASN A 443 17.65 1.59 -36.91
C ASN A 443 16.61 1.26 -35.83
N ASP A 444 15.38 1.75 -35.98
CA ASP A 444 14.31 1.54 -35.00
C ASP A 444 14.02 0.06 -34.70
N ASP A 445 14.04 -0.80 -35.71
CA ASP A 445 13.80 -2.23 -35.53
C ASP A 445 14.85 -2.90 -34.63
N VAL A 446 16.13 -2.54 -34.77
CA VAL A 446 17.22 -3.04 -33.92
C VAL A 446 17.15 -2.40 -32.54
N ARG A 447 16.87 -1.09 -32.47
CA ARG A 447 16.77 -0.33 -31.20
C ARG A 447 15.69 -0.89 -30.28
N LEU A 448 14.54 -1.28 -30.81
CA LEU A 448 13.43 -1.86 -30.06
C LEU A 448 13.71 -3.27 -29.52
N ARG A 449 14.57 -4.03 -30.21
CA ARG A 449 14.85 -5.44 -29.92
C ARG A 449 16.21 -5.67 -29.29
N VAL A 450 16.97 -4.60 -29.03
CA VAL A 450 18.38 -4.68 -28.62
C VAL A 450 18.59 -5.41 -27.28
N PHE A 451 17.54 -5.48 -26.45
CA PHE A 451 17.52 -6.18 -25.16
C PHE A 451 16.85 -7.57 -25.23
N ASP A 452 16.32 -7.98 -26.40
CA ASP A 452 15.74 -9.31 -26.58
C ASP A 452 16.85 -10.37 -26.44
N PRO A 453 16.64 -11.43 -25.64
CA PRO A 453 17.59 -12.54 -25.56
C PRO A 453 17.90 -13.12 -26.95
N PHE A 454 19.18 -13.38 -27.22
CA PHE A 454 19.70 -13.96 -28.48
C PHE A 454 19.60 -13.05 -29.71
N PHE A 455 19.08 -11.82 -29.59
CA PHE A 455 19.07 -10.87 -30.69
C PHE A 455 20.47 -10.26 -30.91
N THR A 456 20.95 -10.27 -32.16
CA THR A 456 22.30 -9.82 -32.52
C THR A 456 22.36 -9.37 -33.97
N THR A 457 23.06 -8.25 -34.21
CA THR A 457 23.37 -7.76 -35.57
C THR A 457 24.76 -8.20 -36.05
N LYS A 458 25.53 -8.89 -35.20
CA LYS A 458 26.93 -9.30 -35.44
C LYS A 458 27.08 -10.71 -36.07
N GLY A 459 25.97 -11.31 -36.53
CA GLY A 459 25.95 -12.65 -37.14
C GLY A 459 26.47 -13.75 -36.20
N LYS A 460 27.14 -14.79 -36.74
CA LYS A 460 27.63 -15.97 -35.98
C LYS A 460 28.67 -15.67 -34.88
N THR A 461 29.17 -14.44 -34.78
CA THR A 461 30.20 -14.06 -33.81
C THR A 461 29.63 -13.46 -32.52
N GLY A 462 28.38 -13.01 -32.52
CA GLY A 462 27.72 -12.42 -31.36
C GLY A 462 26.60 -13.32 -30.85
N MET A 463 26.67 -13.76 -29.61
CA MET A 463 25.69 -14.66 -28.98
C MET A 463 24.34 -13.97 -28.66
N GLY A 464 24.27 -12.64 -28.74
CA GLY A 464 23.04 -11.87 -28.49
C GLY A 464 22.56 -11.85 -27.03
N LEU A 465 23.41 -12.24 -26.07
CA LEU A 465 23.05 -12.29 -24.65
C LEU A 465 23.51 -11.09 -23.83
N GLY A 466 24.56 -10.38 -24.25
CA GLY A 466 25.22 -9.36 -23.41
C GLY A 466 24.29 -8.22 -22.96
N LEU A 467 23.45 -7.70 -23.86
CA LEU A 467 22.50 -6.63 -23.53
C LEU A 467 21.27 -7.15 -22.77
N ALA A 468 20.80 -8.37 -23.05
CA ALA A 468 19.72 -9.00 -22.29
C ALA A 468 20.11 -9.27 -20.82
N VAL A 469 21.34 -9.76 -20.59
CA VAL A 469 21.91 -9.91 -19.24
C VAL A 469 22.05 -8.55 -18.57
N SER A 470 22.56 -7.55 -19.30
CA SER A 470 22.68 -6.18 -18.78
C SER A 470 21.34 -5.60 -18.34
N TYR A 471 20.28 -5.80 -19.13
CA TYR A 471 18.92 -5.38 -18.78
C TYR A 471 18.42 -6.05 -17.49
N GLY A 472 18.66 -7.36 -17.34
CA GLY A 472 18.31 -8.11 -16.14
C GLY A 472 19.03 -7.60 -14.88
N ILE A 473 20.34 -7.31 -15.00
CA ILE A 473 21.13 -6.74 -13.91
C ILE A 473 20.61 -5.35 -13.52
N ILE A 474 20.37 -4.47 -14.49
CA ILE A 474 19.87 -3.10 -14.25
C ILE A 474 18.52 -3.13 -13.52
N ARG A 475 17.59 -4.01 -13.94
CA ARG A 475 16.29 -4.15 -13.29
C ARG A 475 16.37 -4.69 -11.86
N ARG A 476 17.31 -5.60 -11.59
CA ARG A 476 17.58 -6.12 -10.24
C ARG A 476 18.08 -5.03 -9.29
N HIS A 477 18.80 -4.05 -9.82
CA HIS A 477 19.26 -2.85 -9.12
C HIS A 477 18.21 -1.73 -9.10
N GLU A 478 16.93 -2.06 -9.31
CA GLU A 478 15.80 -1.12 -9.38
C GLU A 478 15.99 0.00 -10.42
N GLY A 479 16.84 -0.25 -11.41
CA GLY A 479 17.17 0.71 -12.45
C GLY A 479 16.28 0.65 -13.67
N ALA A 480 16.48 1.63 -14.55
CA ALA A 480 15.90 1.66 -15.89
C ALA A 480 17.00 1.94 -16.92
N VAL A 481 16.85 1.43 -18.14
CA VAL A 481 17.73 1.73 -19.26
C VAL A 481 16.93 2.23 -20.45
N GLU A 482 17.38 3.31 -21.04
CA GLU A 482 16.88 3.88 -22.29
C GLU A 482 17.99 3.85 -23.33
N VAL A 483 17.62 3.68 -24.59
CA VAL A 483 18.55 3.69 -25.72
C VAL A 483 18.11 4.71 -26.76
N GLU A 484 19.01 5.64 -27.06
CA GLU A 484 18.89 6.58 -28.17
C GLU A 484 19.93 6.23 -29.21
N SER A 485 19.50 6.01 -30.44
CA SER A 485 20.40 5.73 -31.54
C SER A 485 19.69 5.98 -32.86
N ASP A 486 20.42 6.63 -33.77
CA ASP A 486 20.03 6.79 -35.17
C ASP A 486 21.15 6.24 -36.05
N LYS A 487 20.77 5.66 -37.19
CA LYS A 487 21.73 5.09 -38.14
C LYS A 487 22.69 6.18 -38.65
N GLY A 488 23.97 6.02 -38.34
CA GLY A 488 25.06 6.94 -38.71
C GLY A 488 25.37 8.02 -37.67
N SER A 489 24.62 8.10 -36.57
CA SER A 489 24.78 9.14 -35.53
C SER A 489 25.31 8.61 -34.19
N GLY A 490 25.62 7.32 -34.10
CA GLY A 490 26.08 6.68 -32.86
C GLY A 490 24.95 6.17 -31.95
N THR A 491 25.30 5.79 -30.73
CA THR A 491 24.36 5.23 -29.73
C THR A 491 24.63 5.84 -28.37
N THR A 492 23.56 6.13 -27.62
CA THR A 492 23.61 6.50 -26.20
C THR A 492 22.74 5.54 -25.39
N PHE A 493 23.36 4.81 -24.48
CA PHE A 493 22.66 4.07 -23.42
C PHE A 493 22.59 4.94 -22.17
N ARG A 494 21.37 5.22 -21.69
CA ARG A 494 21.13 5.93 -20.43
C ARG A 494 20.60 4.99 -19.37
N ILE A 495 21.38 4.76 -18.34
CA ILE A 495 21.06 3.87 -17.22
C ILE A 495 20.73 4.75 -16.01
N LYS A 496 19.51 4.66 -15.51
CA LYS A 496 19.04 5.37 -14.32
C LYS A 496 19.04 4.38 -13.15
N LEU A 497 19.80 4.68 -12.10
CA LEU A 497 19.87 3.89 -10.85
C LEU A 497 19.41 4.74 -9.66
N PRO A 498 18.69 4.19 -8.68
CA PRO A 498 18.31 4.93 -7.48
C PRO A 498 19.54 5.21 -6.60
N VAL A 499 19.65 6.45 -6.11
CA VAL A 499 20.71 6.83 -5.17
C VAL A 499 20.38 6.24 -3.80
N ALA A 500 21.39 5.71 -3.10
CA ALA A 500 21.25 5.17 -1.76
C ALA A 500 20.76 6.25 -0.78
N ILE A 501 19.49 6.16 -0.37
CA ILE A 501 18.89 7.05 0.65
C ILE A 501 19.47 6.65 2.02
N GLY A 502 20.25 7.55 2.62
CA GLY A 502 20.80 7.37 3.98
C GLY A 502 22.33 7.38 4.10
N ALA A 503 23.08 7.38 2.98
CA ALA A 503 24.54 7.48 3.02
C ALA A 503 25.07 8.92 3.24
N ALA A 504 24.19 9.93 3.19
CA ALA A 504 24.55 11.34 3.38
C ALA A 504 24.78 11.77 4.85
N LYS A 505 24.99 10.82 5.79
CA LYS A 505 25.24 11.15 7.21
C LYS A 505 26.50 10.53 7.83
N ARG A 506 27.44 10.06 7.00
CA ARG A 506 28.79 9.68 7.47
C ARG A 506 29.86 10.09 6.47
N GLN A 507 30.09 11.40 6.35
CA GLN A 507 31.42 12.00 6.15
C GLN A 507 31.30 13.53 6.17
N SER A 508 31.32 14.09 7.38
CA SER A 508 31.87 15.44 7.62
C SER A 508 32.18 15.59 9.11
N THR A 509 33.16 14.85 9.59
CA THR A 509 34.00 15.15 10.76
C THR A 509 35.15 14.14 10.78
N GLY A 510 35.96 14.17 9.73
CA GLY A 510 37.38 13.87 9.87
C GLY A 510 38.06 15.22 9.82
N GLU A 511 38.49 15.74 10.96
CA GLU A 511 39.37 16.89 11.00
C GLU A 511 40.51 16.69 9.99
N LEU A 512 40.80 17.75 9.22
CA LEU A 512 42.07 17.91 8.54
C LEU A 512 43.18 17.86 9.59
N VAL A 513 43.70 16.67 9.87
CA VAL A 513 44.98 16.52 10.53
C VAL A 513 46.03 16.86 9.49
N ILE A 514 46.42 18.12 9.47
CA ILE A 514 47.66 18.55 8.81
C ILE A 514 48.78 17.76 9.50
N PRO A 515 49.54 16.89 8.81
CA PRO A 515 50.70 16.28 9.43
C PRO A 515 51.71 17.40 9.66
N VAL A 516 51.95 17.69 10.94
CA VAL A 516 53.03 18.55 11.38
C VAL A 516 54.33 17.93 10.88
N VAL A 517 54.97 18.59 9.92
CA VAL A 517 56.35 18.31 9.52
C VAL A 517 57.23 18.58 10.75
N GLN A 518 57.69 17.52 11.40
CA GLN A 518 58.86 17.58 12.27
C GLN A 518 60.09 17.15 11.45
N PRO A 519 61.18 17.92 11.48
CA PRO A 519 62.39 17.55 10.78
C PRO A 519 63.23 16.56 11.62
N ALA A 520 63.89 15.66 10.89
CA ALA A 520 65.14 14.95 11.19
C ALA A 520 65.07 13.45 11.56
N GLN A 521 65.28 12.65 10.49
CA GLN A 521 66.20 11.51 10.34
C GLN A 521 65.94 10.21 11.14
N THR A 522 65.63 9.13 10.41
CA THR A 522 66.61 8.06 10.08
C THR A 522 66.09 7.11 8.96
N ASN A 523 66.82 7.05 7.84
CA ASN A 523 66.98 5.89 6.93
C ASN A 523 65.79 5.25 6.18
N GLN A 524 64.63 5.90 5.98
CA GLN A 524 63.59 5.36 5.09
C GLN A 524 64.12 5.15 3.65
N THR A 525 63.78 4.01 3.05
CA THR A 525 64.19 3.63 1.69
C THR A 525 63.36 4.44 0.69
N ARG A 526 64.02 5.16 -0.23
CA ARG A 526 63.37 6.06 -1.20
C ARG A 526 63.29 5.44 -2.59
N ILE A 527 62.10 5.30 -3.15
CA ILE A 527 61.85 4.64 -4.45
C ILE A 527 61.34 5.66 -5.46
N LEU A 528 61.95 5.71 -6.65
CA LEU A 528 61.46 6.50 -7.78
C LEU A 528 60.55 5.61 -8.64
N VAL A 529 59.28 6.00 -8.80
CA VAL A 529 58.31 5.30 -9.65
C VAL A 529 58.06 6.13 -10.91
N VAL A 530 58.16 5.49 -12.07
CA VAL A 530 58.05 6.12 -13.39
C VAL A 530 57.04 5.37 -14.23
N ASP A 531 55.92 6.01 -14.53
CA ASP A 531 54.85 5.47 -15.36
C ASP A 531 54.10 6.65 -16.00
N ASP A 532 53.68 6.53 -17.25
CA ASP A 532 52.93 7.60 -17.93
C ASP A 532 51.44 7.59 -17.56
N GLU A 533 50.96 6.55 -16.89
CA GLU A 533 49.58 6.42 -16.43
C GLU A 533 49.46 6.88 -14.96
N ASP A 534 48.75 7.99 -14.73
CA ASP A 534 48.52 8.58 -13.40
C ASP A 534 48.00 7.54 -12.40
N TYR A 535 47.01 6.74 -12.78
CA TYR A 535 46.42 5.72 -11.92
C TYR A 535 47.44 4.66 -11.48
N VAL A 536 48.31 4.19 -12.39
CA VAL A 536 49.32 3.18 -12.06
C VAL A 536 50.40 3.77 -11.14
N ARG A 537 50.78 5.04 -11.34
CA ARG A 537 51.69 5.75 -10.44
C ARG A 537 51.12 5.90 -9.04
N GLU A 538 49.87 6.32 -8.92
CA GLU A 538 49.21 6.49 -7.62
C GLU A 538 49.03 5.15 -6.91
N LEU A 539 48.63 4.10 -7.64
CA LEU A 539 48.52 2.76 -7.08
C LEU A 539 49.87 2.23 -6.55
N LEU A 540 50.95 2.40 -7.31
CA LEU A 540 52.29 2.01 -6.87
C LEU A 540 52.77 2.84 -5.68
N ARG A 541 52.45 4.15 -5.64
CA ARG A 541 52.71 4.99 -4.46
C ARG A 541 51.99 4.44 -3.24
N ASP A 542 50.68 4.22 -3.33
CA ASP A 542 49.86 3.79 -2.19
C ASP A 542 50.32 2.42 -1.64
N ILE A 543 50.69 1.49 -2.53
CA ILE A 543 51.24 0.18 -2.12
C ILE A 543 52.58 0.34 -1.40
N LEU A 544 53.49 1.16 -1.94
CA LEU A 544 54.86 1.30 -1.41
C LEU A 544 54.92 2.18 -0.16
N GLU A 545 54.17 3.27 -0.11
CA GLU A 545 54.03 4.10 1.10
C GLU A 545 53.35 3.32 2.22
N GLY A 546 52.40 2.42 1.89
CA GLY A 546 51.79 1.49 2.84
C GLY A 546 52.80 0.53 3.49
N GLU A 547 53.88 0.17 2.80
CA GLU A 547 55.00 -0.62 3.34
C GLU A 547 56.11 0.25 3.98
N GLY A 548 55.89 1.58 4.11
CA GLY A 548 56.80 2.51 4.79
C GLY A 548 57.94 3.06 3.92
N TYR A 549 57.87 2.90 2.60
CA TYR A 549 58.79 3.50 1.64
C TYR A 549 58.47 4.98 1.37
N GLU A 550 59.50 5.79 1.09
CA GLU A 550 59.28 7.14 0.56
C GLU A 550 59.24 7.06 -0.97
N VAL A 551 58.12 7.44 -1.59
CA VAL A 551 57.93 7.31 -3.04
C VAL A 551 57.99 8.66 -3.72
N VAL A 552 58.73 8.75 -4.82
CA VAL A 552 58.75 9.93 -5.70
C VAL A 552 58.27 9.51 -7.07
N LEU A 553 57.36 10.30 -7.65
CA LEU A 553 56.73 9.99 -8.93
C LEU A 553 57.32 10.80 -10.08
N ALA A 554 57.41 10.17 -11.25
CA ALA A 554 57.75 10.80 -12.52
C ALA A 554 56.81 10.30 -13.63
N ASP A 555 56.36 11.19 -14.50
CA ASP A 555 55.42 10.93 -15.61
C ASP A 555 56.09 10.47 -16.90
N ALA A 556 57.40 10.63 -17.01
CA ALA A 556 58.15 10.33 -18.22
C ALA A 556 59.63 10.03 -17.90
N GLY A 557 60.32 9.34 -18.82
CA GLY A 557 61.74 9.01 -18.64
C GLY A 557 62.63 10.25 -18.44
N HIS A 558 62.35 11.36 -19.11
CA HIS A 558 63.12 12.60 -18.98
C HIS A 558 62.93 13.31 -17.63
N SER A 559 61.71 13.32 -17.09
CA SER A 559 61.42 13.87 -15.76
C SER A 559 62.02 12.99 -14.67
N ALA A 560 61.93 11.67 -14.83
CA ALA A 560 62.57 10.68 -13.95
C ALA A 560 64.10 10.86 -13.91
N LEU A 561 64.75 11.00 -15.05
CA LEU A 561 66.20 11.19 -15.11
C LEU A 561 66.64 12.53 -14.48
N SER A 562 65.82 13.57 -14.66
CA SER A 562 66.06 14.88 -14.03
C SER A 562 65.95 14.81 -12.51
N LEU A 563 64.95 14.10 -11.99
CA LEU A 563 64.77 13.85 -10.56
C LEU A 563 65.91 12.98 -10.01
N PHE A 564 66.29 11.93 -10.72
CA PHE A 564 67.39 11.02 -10.35
C PHE A 564 68.74 11.75 -10.22
N ASN A 565 69.00 12.78 -11.03
CA ASN A 565 70.23 13.58 -10.90
C ASN A 565 70.18 14.57 -9.73
N ARG A 566 68.99 14.96 -9.26
CA ARG A 566 68.80 15.98 -8.21
C ARG A 566 68.64 15.38 -6.81
N HIS A 567 68.18 14.15 -6.72
CA HIS A 567 67.88 13.48 -5.46
C HIS A 567 68.52 12.09 -5.40
N ARG A 568 68.72 11.56 -4.19
CA ARG A 568 69.16 10.18 -4.01
C ARG A 568 67.95 9.25 -3.90
N PHE A 569 68.04 8.12 -4.61
CA PHE A 569 67.06 7.04 -4.59
C PHE A 569 67.78 5.73 -4.23
N ASP A 570 67.06 4.84 -3.59
CA ASP A 570 67.51 3.49 -3.24
C ASP A 570 67.01 2.45 -4.26
N ALA A 571 65.98 2.78 -5.06
CA ALA A 571 65.51 1.96 -6.17
C ALA A 571 64.73 2.79 -7.19
N VAL A 572 64.62 2.26 -8.43
CA VAL A 572 63.78 2.85 -9.47
C VAL A 572 62.89 1.78 -10.11
N PHE A 573 61.59 2.03 -10.12
CA PHE A 573 60.56 1.20 -10.75
C PHE A 573 60.05 1.95 -11.98
N THR A 574 60.15 1.37 -13.17
CA THR A 574 59.80 2.05 -14.42
C THR A 574 58.92 1.20 -15.32
N ASP A 575 57.95 1.82 -15.99
CA ASP A 575 57.31 1.21 -17.17
C ASP A 575 58.30 1.19 -18.34
N VAL A 576 58.16 0.19 -19.22
CA VAL A 576 58.78 0.14 -20.55
C VAL A 576 58.16 1.15 -21.49
N GLY A 577 56.83 1.31 -21.44
CA GLY A 577 56.01 2.03 -22.42
C GLY A 577 56.07 3.56 -22.40
N LEU A 578 57.06 4.16 -21.74
CA LEU A 578 57.13 5.59 -21.50
C LEU A 578 57.27 6.42 -22.80
N PRO A 579 56.55 7.56 -22.91
CA PRO A 579 56.65 8.44 -24.07
C PRO A 579 58.01 9.16 -24.14
N GLY A 580 58.60 9.19 -25.33
CA GLY A 580 59.84 9.90 -25.65
C GLY A 580 61.14 9.21 -25.21
N MET A 581 61.16 8.51 -24.09
CA MET A 581 62.30 7.69 -23.62
C MET A 581 61.74 6.41 -23.00
N SER A 582 62.06 5.25 -23.59
CA SER A 582 61.58 3.96 -23.09
C SER A 582 62.16 3.61 -21.72
N GLY A 583 61.47 2.77 -20.95
CA GLY A 583 61.98 2.27 -19.65
C GLY A 583 63.34 1.57 -19.75
N TRP A 584 63.63 0.93 -20.89
CA TRP A 584 64.92 0.31 -21.16
C TRP A 584 66.04 1.32 -21.37
N GLU A 585 65.75 2.46 -22.00
CA GLU A 585 66.70 3.57 -22.18
C GLU A 585 66.94 4.31 -20.87
N LEU A 586 65.88 4.51 -20.08
CA LEU A 586 65.97 5.08 -18.74
C LEU A 586 66.82 4.20 -17.81
N ALA A 587 66.57 2.88 -17.79
CA ALA A 587 67.34 1.93 -17.01
C ALA A 587 68.83 1.96 -17.38
N ARG A 588 69.17 1.97 -18.67
CA ARG A 588 70.55 2.12 -19.14
C ARG A 588 71.19 3.44 -18.70
N ALA A 589 70.49 4.56 -18.87
CA ALA A 589 70.97 5.87 -18.46
C ALA A 589 71.20 5.95 -16.93
N ILE A 590 70.38 5.29 -16.13
CA ILE A 590 70.57 5.19 -14.68
C ILE A 590 71.76 4.30 -14.33
N ARG A 591 71.90 3.14 -15.00
CA ARG A 591 72.99 2.18 -14.76
C ARG A 591 74.37 2.75 -15.09
N GLU A 592 74.47 3.64 -16.09
CA GLU A 592 75.68 4.40 -16.41
C GLU A 592 76.11 5.33 -15.26
N ARG A 593 75.14 5.93 -14.55
CA ARG A 593 75.38 6.86 -13.43
C ARG A 593 75.59 6.14 -12.10
N ASN A 594 74.86 5.05 -11.88
CA ASN A 594 74.96 4.21 -10.70
C ASN A 594 74.82 2.73 -11.08
N ARG A 595 75.97 2.05 -11.18
CA ARG A 595 76.04 0.63 -11.56
C ARG A 595 75.36 -0.33 -10.58
N GLN A 596 75.11 0.08 -9.34
CA GLN A 596 74.51 -0.75 -8.30
C GLN A 596 73.05 -0.41 -8.01
N MET A 597 72.45 0.56 -8.71
CA MET A 597 71.05 0.98 -8.48
C MET A 597 70.07 -0.19 -8.73
N PRO A 598 69.29 -0.62 -7.71
CA PRO A 598 68.19 -1.56 -7.89
C PRO A 598 67.18 -1.06 -8.92
N LEU A 599 67.00 -1.80 -10.02
CA LEU A 599 66.12 -1.43 -11.12
C LEU A 599 65.05 -2.50 -11.34
N ALA A 600 63.79 -2.08 -11.24
CA ALA A 600 62.64 -2.92 -11.59
C ALA A 600 61.89 -2.34 -12.78
N VAL A 601 61.43 -3.21 -13.66
CA VAL A 601 60.60 -2.86 -14.81
C VAL A 601 59.22 -3.47 -14.64
N ILE A 602 58.18 -2.66 -14.83
CA ILE A 602 56.78 -3.08 -14.76
C ILE A 602 56.19 -2.96 -16.16
N THR A 603 55.91 -4.07 -16.85
CA THR A 603 55.66 -4.09 -18.30
C THR A 603 54.32 -4.76 -18.66
N GLY A 604 53.56 -4.16 -19.60
CA GLY A 604 52.38 -4.81 -20.21
C GLY A 604 52.69 -5.92 -21.21
N TRP A 605 53.96 -6.07 -21.60
CA TRP A 605 54.46 -7.18 -22.40
C TRP A 605 54.88 -8.29 -21.43
N GLY A 606 54.10 -9.37 -21.31
CA GLY A 606 54.39 -10.53 -20.45
C GLY A 606 55.69 -11.27 -20.80
N GLU A 607 55.79 -12.57 -20.48
CA GLU A 607 56.99 -13.45 -20.63
C GLU A 607 57.71 -13.46 -22.00
N ALA A 608 57.28 -12.66 -22.99
CA ALA A 608 57.94 -12.44 -24.27
C ALA A 608 59.20 -11.55 -24.21
N VAL A 609 59.59 -11.04 -23.04
CA VAL A 609 60.85 -10.31 -22.86
C VAL A 609 62.01 -11.31 -22.74
N GLY A 610 62.83 -11.41 -23.79
CA GLY A 610 63.99 -12.29 -23.79
C GLY A 610 64.98 -11.97 -22.67
N SER A 611 65.50 -13.00 -22.01
CA SER A 611 66.52 -12.89 -20.95
C SER A 611 67.81 -12.17 -21.36
N SER A 612 68.04 -11.98 -22.67
CA SER A 612 69.11 -11.14 -23.23
C SER A 612 68.89 -9.65 -22.98
N MET A 613 67.68 -9.13 -23.20
CA MET A 613 67.38 -7.68 -23.08
C MET A 613 67.41 -7.21 -21.62
N GLN A 614 66.97 -8.08 -20.69
CA GLN A 614 67.09 -7.84 -19.24
C GLN A 614 68.55 -7.71 -18.78
N ARG A 615 69.45 -8.56 -19.30
CA ARG A 615 70.88 -8.52 -18.96
C ARG A 615 71.61 -7.32 -19.58
N GLU A 616 71.31 -6.98 -20.83
CA GLU A 616 71.94 -5.86 -21.53
C GLU A 616 71.60 -4.49 -20.92
N ALA A 617 70.37 -4.32 -20.45
CA ALA A 617 69.93 -3.08 -19.79
C ALA A 617 70.25 -3.03 -18.29
N GLY A 618 70.77 -4.12 -17.71
CA GLY A 618 71.07 -4.21 -16.29
C GLY A 618 69.81 -4.06 -15.43
N ILE A 619 68.73 -4.78 -15.74
CA ILE A 619 67.51 -4.74 -14.93
C ILE A 619 67.48 -5.94 -13.99
N ASP A 620 67.17 -5.67 -12.72
CA ASP A 620 67.22 -6.65 -11.66
C ASP A 620 65.89 -7.42 -11.53
N TRP A 621 64.74 -6.76 -11.75
CA TRP A 621 63.42 -7.37 -11.71
C TRP A 621 62.53 -6.97 -12.88
N VAL A 622 61.70 -7.90 -13.36
CA VAL A 622 60.68 -7.66 -14.38
C VAL A 622 59.35 -8.18 -13.85
N VAL A 623 58.36 -7.30 -13.76
CA VAL A 623 57.00 -7.60 -13.30
C VAL A 623 56.04 -7.34 -14.47
N ALA A 624 55.20 -8.31 -14.80
CA ALA A 624 54.19 -8.15 -15.85
C ALA A 624 52.93 -7.47 -15.32
N LYS A 625 52.37 -6.52 -16.07
CA LYS A 625 51.01 -6.01 -15.87
C LYS A 625 50.01 -7.03 -16.47
N PRO A 626 48.89 -7.36 -15.79
CA PRO A 626 48.49 -6.87 -14.47
C PRO A 626 49.30 -7.54 -13.35
N PHE A 627 49.73 -6.74 -12.37
CA PHE A 627 50.46 -7.20 -11.19
C PHE A 627 49.55 -7.26 -9.96
N THR A 628 49.89 -8.13 -9.01
CA THR A 628 49.23 -8.15 -7.70
C THR A 628 49.96 -7.26 -6.69
N VAL A 629 49.24 -6.79 -5.67
CA VAL A 629 49.85 -6.03 -4.54
C VAL A 629 51.01 -6.82 -3.94
N GLU A 630 50.82 -8.13 -3.74
CA GLU A 630 51.84 -9.02 -3.18
C GLU A 630 53.13 -9.08 -4.03
N GLN A 631 53.02 -9.04 -5.37
CA GLN A 631 54.19 -9.02 -6.25
C GLN A 631 55.03 -7.74 -6.09
N ILE A 632 54.37 -6.59 -5.97
CA ILE A 632 55.05 -5.30 -5.76
C ILE A 632 55.68 -5.22 -4.37
N VAL A 633 54.97 -5.68 -3.33
CA VAL A 633 55.48 -5.73 -1.95
C VAL A 633 56.70 -6.64 -1.84
N ASN A 634 56.65 -7.85 -2.40
CA ASN A 634 57.78 -8.79 -2.38
C ASN A 634 59.00 -8.22 -3.12
N MET A 635 58.79 -7.60 -4.28
CA MET A 635 59.86 -6.93 -5.03
C MET A 635 60.49 -5.78 -4.22
N ALA A 636 59.67 -4.94 -3.58
CA ALA A 636 60.16 -3.84 -2.75
C ALA A 636 60.96 -4.33 -1.53
N ARG A 637 60.56 -5.47 -0.93
CA ARG A 637 61.32 -6.12 0.15
C ARG A 637 62.66 -6.65 -0.33
N GLU A 638 62.73 -7.31 -1.48
CA GLU A 638 64.00 -7.78 -2.06
C GLU A 638 64.98 -6.64 -2.38
N VAL A 639 64.44 -5.52 -2.86
CA VAL A 639 65.18 -4.27 -3.06
C VAL A 639 65.80 -3.76 -1.74
N SER A 640 65.04 -3.78 -0.65
CA SER A 640 65.52 -3.38 0.68
C SER A 640 66.60 -4.33 1.22
N VAL A 641 66.47 -5.64 0.99
CA VAL A 641 67.49 -6.63 1.39
C VAL A 641 68.79 -6.43 0.61
N LYS A 642 68.72 -6.11 -0.69
CA LYS A 642 69.90 -5.80 -1.51
C LYS A 642 70.63 -4.54 -1.04
N ARG A 643 69.89 -3.53 -0.53
CA ARG A 643 70.45 -2.32 0.12
C ARG A 643 71.20 -2.65 1.41
N GLU A 644 70.65 -3.51 2.27
CA GLU A 644 71.32 -3.95 3.51
C GLU A 644 72.56 -4.80 3.23
N GLY A 645 72.51 -5.69 2.24
CA GLY A 645 73.68 -6.46 1.79
C GLY A 645 74.81 -5.57 1.26
N ALA A 646 74.49 -4.52 0.49
CA ALA A 646 75.48 -3.56 0.00
C ALA A 646 76.05 -2.66 1.11
N LYS A 647 75.22 -2.22 2.08
CA LYS A 647 75.68 -1.47 3.27
C LYS A 647 76.62 -2.31 4.14
N ASN A 648 76.34 -3.60 4.32
CA ASN A 648 77.19 -4.51 5.11
C ASN A 648 78.51 -4.84 4.40
N ALA A 649 78.53 -4.92 3.07
CA ALA A 649 79.77 -5.13 2.30
C ALA A 649 80.68 -3.88 2.28
N VAL A 650 80.11 -2.67 2.31
CA VAL A 650 80.89 -1.43 2.43
C VAL A 650 81.40 -1.23 3.87
N ALA A 651 80.60 -1.60 4.88
CA ALA A 651 81.03 -1.54 6.28
C ALA A 651 82.18 -2.52 6.59
N SER A 652 82.20 -3.72 5.98
CA SER A 652 83.29 -4.68 6.14
C SER A 652 84.56 -4.31 5.37
N PHE A 653 84.46 -3.52 4.29
CA PHE A 653 85.62 -3.02 3.54
C PHE A 653 86.25 -1.76 4.15
N VAL A 654 85.51 -1.01 4.97
CA VAL A 654 86.02 0.16 5.72
C VAL A 654 86.59 -0.24 7.08
N ALA A 655 86.27 -1.45 7.56
CA ALA A 655 86.80 -2.03 8.80
C ALA A 655 88.06 -2.91 8.60
N ALA A 656 88.55 -3.05 7.36
CA ALA A 656 89.80 -3.70 6.97
C ALA A 656 90.76 -2.66 6.39
#